data_AF-A0A7C6WY47-F1
#
_entry.id   AF-A0A7C6WY47-F1
#
_cell.length_a   1.000
_cell.length_b   1.000
_cell.length_c   1.000
_cell.angle_alpha   90.00
_cell.angle_beta   90.00
_cell.angle_gamma   90.00
#
_symmetry.space_group_name_H-M   'P 1'
#
loop_
_entity.id
_entity.type
_entity.pdbx_description
1 polymer ?
#
loop_
_entity_poly.entity_id
_entity_poly.type
_entity_poly.pdbx_seq_one_letter_code
_entity_poly.pdbx_strand_id
1 'polypeptide(L)'
;MDEFWLEKARKYILEHRAFTNVSAVKGSSTGTEALISATVSVGLPSKFIKSGITETRVRSKEEVKFVFTEEFPLKAPCILLRNDFPRCFPHINPSVFDVVPCIYEGDLSELLQQSEWMNGILNQLVDWLEKAASNDLMNYDQGWEPMRNDHCAGFILYDLDKVIDACTSMDESQSIRKVKYKEYDDTVFVCSADGCNKGCRSHMVCLMAHEVVPTYIPNSIETLGDLYEYAESIGVRNIRKRVEDIDRDHMKEDKLFLVLSVKRPVKLIGSHTDRELLNFAICKQRSKGKQKRYEVLPECSVGMLVHIEDRSSALLRRLSGSRAVSNEAGYIALVGCGSLGSKIGMHLARNGNGPFLCIDDDIFMPHNNARHALIQTSPGKKAKLLSDAIIDVGGISVEAARKSALNTNFSSSRIIIDTTASLSVRSFLMDGVDLPPIISGCLYGRGRYGLLLLEDRSKTSRLSDIWAHLYYRSLLDSSLQMALFSAEVTSINIGQSCSSRTMVVDDARISLMAATMSLRIQAALENGLPKHSKALFIEYHDNYSLTTHFISIPECVPVNSTTGRDWQVRLSRRVHEEMKRHMLERCPNETGGVLVGSVFLHARTVVVTGVIPAPLDSVEERDRFVLGIDGLEKAISSIEQKTNGKVTYLGTWHSHPLGGGASLIDKATYQKLLHVRRREPTVCLIVSHDEVFLV
;
A
#
# COMPACT_ATOMS: atom_id res chain seq x y z
N MET A 1 -13.57 -23.07 38.87
CA MET A 1 -13.90 -23.72 37.58
C MET A 1 -15.27 -24.37 37.65
N ASP A 2 -15.98 -24.40 36.52
CA ASP A 2 -17.26 -25.11 36.39
C ASP A 2 -17.01 -26.62 36.19
N GLU A 3 -17.47 -27.40 37.16
CA GLU A 3 -17.30 -28.86 37.23
C GLU A 3 -17.96 -29.58 36.04
N PHE A 4 -19.05 -29.03 35.50
CA PHE A 4 -19.74 -29.60 34.34
C PHE A 4 -18.81 -29.70 33.13
N TRP A 5 -18.08 -28.62 32.82
CA TRP A 5 -17.21 -28.57 31.66
C TRP A 5 -16.00 -29.49 31.82
N LEU A 6 -15.41 -29.53 33.02
CA LEU A 6 -14.28 -30.41 33.32
C LEU A 6 -14.65 -31.89 33.19
N GLU A 7 -15.80 -32.30 33.74
CA GLU A 7 -16.27 -33.69 33.59
C GLU A 7 -16.66 -34.01 32.14
N LYS A 8 -17.23 -33.03 31.41
CA LYS A 8 -17.49 -33.21 29.98
C LYS A 8 -16.19 -33.40 29.19
N ALA A 9 -15.14 -32.62 29.46
CA ALA A 9 -13.83 -32.82 28.82
C ALA A 9 -13.21 -34.17 29.19
N ARG A 10 -13.29 -34.55 30.47
CA ARG A 10 -12.84 -35.87 30.96
C ARG A 10 -13.54 -37.02 30.24
N LYS A 11 -14.85 -36.90 30.03
CA LYS A 11 -15.64 -37.89 29.29
C LYS A 11 -15.14 -38.07 27.85
N TYR A 12 -14.83 -36.98 27.14
CA TYR A 12 -14.24 -37.07 25.79
C TYR A 12 -12.89 -37.81 25.81
N ILE A 13 -12.03 -37.53 26.79
CA ILE A 13 -10.74 -38.22 26.93
C ILE A 13 -10.97 -39.72 27.21
N LEU A 14 -11.94 -40.09 28.05
CA LEU A 14 -12.27 -41.49 28.36
C LEU A 14 -12.83 -42.26 27.15
N GLU A 15 -13.63 -41.60 26.32
CA GLU A 15 -14.27 -42.22 25.14
C GLU A 15 -13.32 -42.30 23.93
N HIS A 16 -12.22 -41.55 23.93
CA HIS A 16 -11.27 -41.52 22.83
C HIS A 16 -10.38 -42.78 22.83
N ARG A 17 -10.44 -43.58 21.74
CA ARG A 17 -9.77 -44.90 21.60
C ARG A 17 -8.27 -44.94 21.92
N ALA A 18 -7.56 -43.83 21.73
CA ALA A 18 -6.12 -43.75 21.94
C ALA A 18 -5.71 -43.50 23.41
N PHE A 19 -6.65 -43.08 24.27
CA PHE A 19 -6.36 -42.70 25.66
C PHE A 19 -6.78 -43.79 26.64
N THR A 20 -5.93 -44.05 27.63
CA THR A 20 -6.14 -45.02 28.71
C THR A 20 -5.67 -44.43 30.04
N ASN A 21 -5.96 -45.08 31.17
CA ASN A 21 -5.54 -44.63 32.51
C ASN A 21 -5.91 -43.17 32.85
N VAL A 22 -7.08 -42.71 32.40
CA VAL A 22 -7.53 -41.32 32.60
C VAL A 22 -7.85 -41.09 34.08
N SER A 23 -7.19 -40.12 34.71
CA SER A 23 -7.40 -39.80 36.12
C SER A 23 -8.77 -39.17 36.38
N ALA A 24 -9.22 -39.17 37.63
CA ALA A 24 -10.23 -38.21 38.07
C ALA A 24 -9.69 -36.78 37.93
N VAL A 25 -10.59 -35.79 37.86
CA VAL A 25 -10.21 -34.37 37.88
C VAL A 25 -9.56 -34.06 39.22
N LYS A 26 -8.32 -33.55 39.19
CA LYS A 26 -7.59 -33.11 40.40
C LYS A 26 -7.50 -31.59 40.40
N GLY A 27 -8.07 -30.94 41.41
CA GLY A 27 -7.85 -29.50 41.62
C GLY A 27 -6.45 -29.20 42.14
N SER A 28 -5.89 -28.05 41.79
CA SER A 28 -4.69 -27.52 42.42
C SER A 28 -4.97 -27.11 43.88
N SER A 29 -3.93 -27.08 44.71
CA SER A 29 -4.03 -26.58 46.10
C SER A 29 -4.45 -25.10 46.18
N THR A 30 -4.33 -24.36 45.08
CA THR A 30 -4.75 -22.95 44.94
C THR A 30 -6.18 -22.79 44.44
N GLY A 31 -6.82 -23.85 43.92
CA GLY A 31 -8.19 -23.83 43.38
C GLY A 31 -8.33 -23.25 41.96
N THR A 32 -7.23 -22.73 41.38
CA THR A 32 -7.22 -21.98 40.12
C THR A 32 -6.99 -22.86 38.88
N GLU A 33 -6.50 -24.09 39.05
CA GLU A 33 -6.22 -25.03 37.98
C GLU A 33 -6.78 -26.42 38.27
N ALA A 34 -7.17 -27.13 37.23
CA ALA A 34 -7.59 -28.53 37.29
C ALA A 34 -6.75 -29.37 36.35
N LEU A 35 -6.41 -30.58 36.79
CA LEU A 35 -5.53 -31.49 36.08
C LEU A 35 -6.24 -32.79 35.75
N ILE A 36 -6.14 -33.22 34.49
CA ILE A 36 -6.48 -34.58 34.05
C ILE A 36 -5.22 -35.20 33.46
N SER A 37 -4.79 -36.35 33.99
CA SER A 37 -3.69 -37.12 33.41
C SER A 37 -4.24 -38.32 32.64
N ALA A 38 -3.59 -38.69 31.54
CA ALA A 38 -3.95 -39.85 30.73
C ALA A 38 -2.69 -40.48 30.10
N THR A 39 -2.83 -41.72 29.62
CA THR A 39 -1.82 -42.41 28.83
C THR A 39 -2.29 -42.54 27.39
N VAL A 40 -1.54 -41.96 26.45
CA VAL A 40 -1.78 -42.07 25.00
C VAL A 40 -1.07 -43.29 24.45
N SER A 41 -1.79 -44.14 23.73
CA SER A 41 -1.21 -45.23 22.95
C SER A 41 -0.72 -44.66 21.62
N VAL A 42 0.57 -44.77 21.36
CA VAL A 42 1.23 -44.22 20.17
C VAL A 42 1.57 -45.34 19.19
N GLY A 43 1.14 -45.22 17.94
CA GLY A 43 1.52 -46.13 16.86
C GLY A 43 3.02 -46.02 16.53
N LEU A 44 3.84 -46.95 17.02
CA LEU A 44 5.28 -46.96 16.71
C LEU A 44 5.56 -47.59 15.33
N PRO A 45 6.59 -47.10 14.60
CA PRO A 45 7.09 -47.78 13.40
C PRO A 45 7.47 -49.23 13.65
N SER A 46 7.30 -50.12 12.65
CA SER A 46 7.47 -51.58 12.79
C SER A 46 8.79 -52.01 13.45
N LYS A 47 9.88 -51.27 13.21
CA LYS A 47 11.20 -51.55 13.82
C LYS A 47 11.25 -51.38 15.34
N PHE A 48 10.34 -50.59 15.92
CA PHE A 48 10.32 -50.24 17.34
C PHE A 48 9.18 -50.88 18.15
N ILE A 49 8.29 -51.64 17.50
CA ILE A 49 7.16 -52.28 18.19
C ILE A 49 7.66 -53.21 19.31
N LYS A 50 8.70 -54.00 19.06
CA LYS A 50 9.25 -54.95 20.04
C LYS A 50 9.98 -54.25 21.21
N SER A 51 10.67 -53.13 20.94
CA SER A 51 11.34 -52.35 21.98
C SER A 51 10.37 -51.47 22.78
N GLY A 52 9.21 -51.14 22.21
CA GLY A 52 8.22 -50.26 22.83
C GLY A 52 8.66 -48.80 22.94
N ILE A 53 9.81 -48.44 22.35
CA ILE A 53 10.43 -47.11 22.37
C ILE A 53 11.27 -46.90 21.11
N THR A 54 11.25 -45.68 20.55
CA THR A 54 12.05 -45.28 19.39
C THR A 54 13.49 -44.91 19.76
N GLU A 55 14.38 -44.80 18.77
CA GLU A 55 15.75 -44.27 18.95
C GLU A 55 15.75 -42.86 19.53
N THR A 56 14.78 -42.04 19.13
CA THR A 56 14.56 -40.69 19.66
C THR A 56 13.93 -40.68 21.05
N ARG A 57 13.62 -41.85 21.65
CA ARG A 57 13.02 -42.06 22.98
C ARG A 57 11.52 -41.74 23.10
N VAL A 58 10.75 -41.78 22.02
CA VAL A 58 9.28 -41.76 22.05
C VAL A 58 8.77 -43.15 22.41
N ARG A 59 7.88 -43.27 23.42
CA ARG A 59 7.36 -44.54 23.94
C ARG A 59 6.05 -44.92 23.24
N SER A 60 5.76 -46.22 23.18
CA SER A 60 4.45 -46.75 22.74
C SER A 60 3.28 -46.34 23.64
N LYS A 61 3.58 -45.90 24.85
CA LYS A 61 2.63 -45.34 25.83
C LYS A 61 3.23 -44.06 26.40
N GLU A 62 2.64 -42.92 26.07
CA GLU A 62 3.10 -41.60 26.51
C GLU A 62 2.16 -41.04 27.59
N GLU A 63 2.73 -40.53 28.68
CA GLU A 63 1.98 -39.86 29.73
C GLU A 63 1.75 -38.40 29.34
N VAL A 64 0.49 -37.98 29.38
CA VAL A 64 0.09 -36.61 29.05
C VAL A 64 -0.77 -36.02 30.17
N LYS A 65 -0.64 -34.72 30.35
CA LYS A 65 -1.40 -33.94 31.33
C LYS A 65 -2.13 -32.81 30.63
N PHE A 66 -3.42 -32.70 30.89
CA PHE A 66 -4.26 -31.57 30.48
C PHE A 66 -4.47 -30.66 31.69
N VAL A 67 -3.95 -29.43 31.60
CA VAL A 67 -4.08 -28.40 32.63
C VAL A 67 -5.16 -27.42 32.19
N PHE A 68 -6.24 -27.38 32.94
CA PHE A 68 -7.39 -26.50 32.72
C PHE A 68 -7.32 -25.32 33.67
N THR A 69 -7.70 -24.14 33.18
CA THR A 69 -7.83 -22.91 33.98
C THR A 69 -9.31 -22.58 34.19
N GLU A 70 -9.59 -21.57 35.01
CA GLU A 70 -10.94 -21.03 35.21
C GLU A 70 -11.62 -20.51 33.93
N GLU A 71 -10.84 -20.23 32.88
CA GLU A 71 -11.35 -19.77 31.59
C GLU A 71 -11.87 -20.91 30.70
N PHE A 72 -11.71 -22.18 31.08
CA PHE A 72 -12.29 -23.29 30.32
C PHE A 72 -13.83 -23.27 30.41
N PRO A 73 -14.59 -23.43 29.29
CA PRO A 73 -14.15 -23.88 27.96
C PRO A 73 -13.92 -22.77 26.93
N LEU A 74 -13.70 -21.51 27.34
CA LEU A 74 -13.30 -20.45 26.41
C LEU A 74 -11.85 -20.63 25.95
N LYS A 75 -10.95 -21.03 26.86
CA LYS A 75 -9.56 -21.39 26.53
C LYS A 75 -9.35 -22.89 26.55
N ALA A 76 -8.54 -23.38 25.61
CA ALA A 76 -8.12 -24.78 25.59
C ALA A 76 -7.22 -25.13 26.78
N PRO A 77 -7.22 -26.39 27.23
CA PRO A 77 -6.27 -26.84 28.23
C PRO A 77 -4.83 -26.78 27.68
N CYS A 78 -3.88 -26.44 28.55
CA CYS A 78 -2.47 -26.62 28.25
C CYS A 78 -2.11 -28.11 28.32
N ILE A 79 -1.41 -28.61 27.32
CA ILE A 79 -1.02 -30.02 27.22
C ILE A 79 0.46 -30.14 27.58
N LEU A 80 0.76 -30.96 28.58
CA LEU A 80 2.13 -31.23 29.01
C LEU A 80 2.45 -32.71 28.76
N LEU A 81 3.58 -32.96 28.10
CA LEU A 81 4.18 -34.30 28.00
C LEU A 81 5.04 -34.59 29.25
N ARG A 82 5.52 -35.82 29.39
CA ARG A 82 6.46 -36.18 30.47
C ARG A 82 7.73 -35.34 30.44
N ASN A 83 8.28 -35.05 31.62
CA ASN A 83 9.43 -34.13 31.78
C ASN A 83 10.70 -34.58 31.03
N ASP A 84 10.88 -35.90 30.86
CA ASP A 84 12.00 -36.50 30.12
C ASP A 84 11.67 -36.78 28.64
N PHE A 85 10.58 -36.21 28.11
CA PHE A 85 10.25 -36.30 26.70
C PHE A 85 11.32 -35.58 25.86
N PRO A 86 11.74 -36.15 24.72
CA PRO A 86 12.81 -35.58 23.91
C PRO A 86 12.48 -34.17 23.42
N ARG A 87 13.40 -33.25 23.63
CA ARG A 87 13.28 -31.83 23.24
C ARG A 87 13.94 -31.51 21.90
N CYS A 88 14.38 -32.51 21.14
CA CYS A 88 15.05 -32.34 19.85
C CYS A 88 14.08 -32.15 18.68
N PHE A 89 12.78 -32.34 18.89
CA PHE A 89 11.80 -32.27 17.82
C PHE A 89 11.41 -30.83 17.48
N PRO A 90 11.08 -30.57 16.20
CA PRO A 90 10.25 -29.43 15.83
C PRO A 90 8.87 -29.54 16.48
N HIS A 91 8.09 -28.46 16.44
CA HIS A 91 6.74 -28.32 16.96
C HIS A 91 6.66 -28.56 18.47
N ILE A 92 7.68 -28.10 19.20
CA ILE A 92 7.65 -27.99 20.67
C ILE A 92 7.73 -26.51 21.01
N ASN A 93 6.75 -26.02 21.77
CA ASN A 93 6.72 -24.63 22.22
C ASN A 93 7.89 -24.34 23.18
N PRO A 94 8.51 -23.15 23.09
CA PRO A 94 9.57 -22.75 24.01
C PRO A 94 9.17 -22.85 25.48
N SER A 95 9.95 -23.58 26.27
CA SER A 95 9.74 -23.73 27.71
C SER A 95 10.97 -24.31 28.38
N VAL A 96 11.35 -23.78 29.55
CA VAL A 96 12.53 -24.25 30.31
C VAL A 96 12.25 -25.56 31.05
N PHE A 97 11.06 -25.70 31.62
CA PHE A 97 10.73 -26.80 32.54
C PHE A 97 9.83 -27.85 31.89
N ASP A 98 8.76 -27.41 31.25
CA ASP A 98 7.73 -28.28 30.71
C ASP A 98 7.94 -28.58 29.22
N VAL A 99 7.42 -29.72 28.75
CA VAL A 99 7.41 -30.06 27.33
C VAL A 99 5.99 -29.86 26.80
N VAL A 100 5.80 -28.77 26.04
CA VAL A 100 4.51 -28.34 25.53
C VAL A 100 4.49 -28.53 24.00
N PRO A 101 3.74 -29.51 23.47
CA PRO A 101 3.71 -29.76 22.04
C PRO A 101 2.85 -28.71 21.32
N CYS A 102 3.28 -28.31 20.12
CA CYS A 102 2.52 -27.48 19.19
C CYS A 102 1.74 -28.39 18.24
N ILE A 103 0.54 -28.78 18.66
CA ILE A 103 -0.27 -29.80 17.97
C ILE A 103 -1.20 -29.23 16.90
N TYR A 104 -1.32 -27.92 16.75
CA TYR A 104 -2.27 -27.29 15.85
C TYR A 104 -1.69 -26.02 15.22
N GLU A 105 -1.94 -25.84 13.92
CA GLU A 105 -1.56 -24.63 13.18
C GLU A 105 -2.58 -23.51 13.48
N GLY A 106 -2.43 -22.88 14.64
CA GLY A 106 -3.29 -21.80 15.11
C GLY A 106 -3.43 -21.79 16.63
N ASP A 107 -4.39 -21.01 17.14
CA ASP A 107 -4.71 -21.01 18.56
C ASP A 107 -5.51 -22.26 18.93
N LEU A 108 -5.04 -23.03 19.91
CA LEU A 108 -5.71 -24.25 20.36
C LEU A 108 -7.11 -23.98 20.95
N SER A 109 -7.34 -22.78 21.48
CA SER A 109 -8.64 -22.33 21.96
C SER A 109 -9.63 -22.12 20.82
N GLU A 110 -9.18 -21.66 19.65
CA GLU A 110 -10.01 -21.60 18.45
C GLU A 110 -10.38 -23.01 17.96
N LEU A 111 -9.44 -23.97 18.00
CA LEU A 111 -9.74 -25.38 17.73
C LEU A 111 -10.78 -25.93 18.71
N LEU A 112 -10.67 -25.59 20.00
CA LEU A 112 -11.68 -25.97 20.99
C LEU A 112 -13.06 -25.43 20.62
N GLN A 113 -13.19 -24.22 20.08
CA GLN A 113 -14.49 -23.67 19.69
C GLN A 113 -15.11 -24.32 18.43
N GLN A 114 -14.38 -25.19 17.73
CA GLN A 114 -14.90 -25.90 16.56
C GLN A 114 -15.84 -27.06 16.95
N SER A 115 -16.56 -27.59 15.96
CA SER A 115 -17.59 -28.61 16.17
C SER A 115 -17.08 -29.91 16.82
N GLU A 116 -15.82 -30.29 16.60
CA GLU A 116 -15.22 -31.47 17.24
C GLU A 116 -14.88 -31.24 18.73
N TRP A 117 -14.79 -29.97 19.16
CA TRP A 117 -14.49 -29.57 20.52
C TRP A 117 -13.24 -30.29 21.06
N MET A 118 -13.31 -30.91 22.23
CA MET A 118 -12.20 -31.67 22.80
C MET A 118 -11.68 -32.81 21.89
N ASN A 119 -12.52 -33.44 21.07
CA ASN A 119 -12.04 -34.50 20.16
C ASN A 119 -11.05 -33.97 19.12
N GLY A 120 -11.23 -32.74 18.64
CA GLY A 120 -10.28 -32.11 17.72
C GLY A 120 -8.88 -32.02 18.33
N ILE A 121 -8.80 -31.53 19.57
CA ILE A 121 -7.54 -31.45 20.33
C ILE A 121 -6.92 -32.83 20.56
N LEU A 122 -7.72 -33.83 20.94
CA LEU A 122 -7.24 -35.18 21.22
C LEU A 122 -6.72 -35.88 19.96
N ASN A 123 -7.41 -35.73 18.84
CA ASN A 123 -6.98 -36.24 17.54
C ASN A 123 -5.64 -35.63 17.12
N GLN A 124 -5.50 -34.30 17.24
CA GLN A 124 -4.26 -33.60 16.91
C GLN A 124 -3.09 -34.02 17.80
N LEU A 125 -3.32 -34.23 19.10
CA LEU A 125 -2.28 -34.72 20.01
C LEU A 125 -1.79 -36.13 19.64
N VAL A 126 -2.72 -37.02 19.28
CA VAL A 126 -2.37 -38.39 18.86
C VAL A 126 -1.57 -38.36 17.56
N ASP A 127 -2.04 -37.62 16.55
CA ASP A 127 -1.33 -37.45 15.27
C ASP A 127 0.08 -36.86 15.48
N TRP A 128 0.20 -35.85 16.34
CA TRP A 128 1.50 -35.25 16.68
C TRP A 128 2.46 -36.26 17.31
N LEU A 129 2.00 -37.08 18.27
CA LEU A 129 2.83 -38.10 18.92
C LEU A 129 3.25 -39.22 17.95
N GLU A 130 2.37 -39.60 17.02
CA GLU A 130 2.69 -40.59 15.98
C GLU A 130 3.73 -40.04 14.99
N LYS A 131 3.60 -38.77 14.57
CA LYS A 131 4.62 -38.07 13.77
C LYS A 131 5.94 -37.92 14.51
N ALA A 132 5.91 -37.67 15.82
CA ALA A 132 7.13 -37.65 16.64
C ALA A 132 7.82 -39.02 16.66
N ALA A 133 7.05 -40.11 16.76
CA ALA A 133 7.56 -41.47 16.76
C ALA A 133 8.16 -41.90 15.40
N SER A 134 7.60 -41.42 14.29
CA SER A 134 8.13 -41.66 12.94
C SER A 134 9.23 -40.68 12.52
N ASN A 135 9.51 -39.64 13.33
CA ASN A 135 10.41 -38.52 13.01
C ASN A 135 9.96 -37.74 11.76
N ASP A 136 8.65 -37.53 11.65
CA ASP A 136 7.94 -36.91 10.51
C ASP A 136 7.17 -35.64 10.93
N LEU A 137 7.61 -35.00 12.02
CA LEU A 137 7.02 -33.74 12.48
C LEU A 137 7.36 -32.55 11.57
N MET A 138 8.53 -32.56 10.91
CA MET A 138 8.92 -31.49 9.99
C MET A 138 8.20 -31.68 8.65
N ASN A 139 7.21 -30.84 8.38
CA ASN A 139 6.47 -30.87 7.11
C ASN A 139 6.98 -29.79 6.14
N TYR A 140 7.65 -30.20 5.06
CA TYR A 140 8.19 -29.28 4.05
C TYR A 140 7.12 -28.53 3.24
N ASP A 141 5.88 -29.05 3.18
CA ASP A 141 4.76 -28.33 2.55
C ASP A 141 4.28 -27.16 3.42
N GLN A 142 4.41 -27.28 4.75
CA GLN A 142 4.11 -26.20 5.70
C GLN A 142 5.27 -25.18 5.76
N GLY A 143 6.50 -25.68 5.68
CA GLY A 143 7.73 -24.89 5.70
C GLY A 143 8.70 -25.37 6.78
N TRP A 144 9.84 -24.69 6.87
CA TRP A 144 10.88 -24.98 7.85
C TRP A 144 10.56 -24.31 9.18
N GLU A 145 10.58 -25.07 10.27
CA GLU A 145 10.40 -24.50 11.61
C GLU A 145 11.69 -23.83 12.10
N PRO A 146 11.61 -22.57 12.58
CA PRO A 146 12.76 -21.90 13.17
C PRO A 146 13.31 -22.64 14.40
N MET A 147 14.61 -22.49 14.64
CA MET A 147 15.31 -22.97 15.81
C MET A 147 14.60 -22.50 17.08
N ARG A 148 14.18 -23.46 17.92
CA ARG A 148 13.51 -23.16 19.18
C ARG A 148 14.45 -22.39 20.11
N ASN A 149 13.95 -21.28 20.66
CA ASN A 149 14.65 -20.47 21.65
C ASN A 149 13.96 -20.55 23.02
N ASP A 150 14.44 -21.46 23.88
CA ASP A 150 13.88 -21.64 25.23
C ASP A 150 14.26 -20.51 26.20
N HIS A 151 15.32 -19.75 25.90
CA HIS A 151 15.86 -18.68 26.74
C HIS A 151 16.01 -17.39 25.93
N CYS A 152 14.89 -16.69 25.73
CA CYS A 152 14.89 -15.41 25.02
C CYS A 152 15.66 -14.34 25.80
N ALA A 153 16.79 -13.88 25.25
CA ALA A 153 17.57 -12.79 25.84
C ALA A 153 17.08 -11.39 25.41
N GLY A 154 16.12 -11.33 24.47
CA GLY A 154 15.49 -10.10 24.02
C GLY A 154 15.18 -10.07 22.53
N PHE A 155 15.17 -8.87 21.96
CA PHE A 155 14.65 -8.60 20.62
C PHE A 155 15.62 -7.81 19.77
N ILE A 156 15.63 -8.09 18.48
CA ILE A 156 16.40 -7.34 17.48
C ILE A 156 15.51 -6.91 16.32
N LEU A 157 15.50 -5.61 16.05
CA LEU A 157 14.69 -4.98 15.01
C LEU A 157 15.56 -4.66 13.79
N TYR A 158 15.25 -5.27 12.65
CA TYR A 158 15.81 -4.90 11.35
C TYR A 158 14.94 -5.38 10.17
N ASP A 159 15.19 -4.79 9.00
CA ASP A 159 14.64 -5.21 7.70
C ASP A 159 15.33 -6.50 7.23
N LEU A 160 14.55 -7.59 7.15
CA LEU A 160 15.02 -8.95 6.86
C LEU A 160 15.75 -9.02 5.52
N ASP A 161 15.18 -8.45 4.47
CA ASP A 161 15.75 -8.50 3.12
C ASP A 161 17.11 -7.80 3.09
N LYS A 162 17.21 -6.63 3.74
CA LYS A 162 18.49 -5.90 3.83
C LYS A 162 19.56 -6.64 4.60
N VAL A 163 19.21 -7.44 5.62
CA VAL A 163 20.19 -8.23 6.38
C VAL A 163 20.59 -9.48 5.60
N ILE A 164 19.65 -10.13 4.91
CA ILE A 164 19.95 -11.23 3.99
C ILE A 164 20.91 -10.77 2.89
N ASP A 165 20.63 -9.63 2.25
CA ASP A 165 21.49 -9.04 1.23
C ASP A 165 22.90 -8.76 1.76
N ALA A 166 22.99 -8.22 2.99
CA ALA A 166 24.26 -7.98 3.66
C ALA A 166 25.03 -9.27 3.98
N CYS A 167 24.35 -10.33 4.41
CA CYS A 167 24.94 -11.65 4.60
C CYS A 167 25.47 -12.25 3.28
N THR A 168 24.85 -11.90 2.14
CA THR A 168 25.26 -12.39 0.81
C THR A 168 26.33 -11.58 0.11
N SER A 169 26.57 -10.36 0.55
CA SER A 169 27.49 -9.46 -0.12
C SER A 169 28.94 -9.97 -0.03
N MET A 170 29.71 -9.82 -1.10
CA MET A 170 31.17 -10.03 -1.08
C MET A 170 31.92 -8.85 -0.43
N ASP A 171 31.22 -7.76 -0.13
CA ASP A 171 31.76 -6.59 0.55
C ASP A 171 31.73 -6.81 2.07
N GLU A 172 32.91 -7.10 2.66
CA GLU A 172 33.05 -7.31 4.10
C GLU A 172 32.56 -6.11 4.94
N SER A 173 32.58 -4.89 4.38
CA SER A 173 32.08 -3.70 5.08
C SER A 173 30.55 -3.72 5.28
N GLN A 174 29.81 -4.44 4.43
CA GLN A 174 28.36 -4.61 4.56
C GLN A 174 27.98 -5.67 5.59
N SER A 175 28.90 -6.59 5.88
CA SER A 175 28.72 -7.63 6.91
C SER A 175 28.73 -7.07 8.34
N ILE A 176 29.26 -5.85 8.54
CA ILE A 176 29.31 -5.18 9.84
C ILE A 176 28.38 -3.98 9.81
N ARG A 177 27.39 -3.97 10.71
CA ARG A 177 26.40 -2.90 10.81
C ARG A 177 26.44 -2.23 12.17
N LYS A 178 26.35 -0.91 12.16
CA LYS A 178 26.21 -0.13 13.40
C LYS A 178 24.81 -0.32 13.95
N VAL A 179 24.73 -0.67 15.23
CA VAL A 179 23.47 -0.83 15.94
C VAL A 179 23.48 -0.03 17.23
N LYS A 180 22.28 0.21 17.76
CA LYS A 180 22.08 0.71 19.11
C LYS A 180 21.28 -0.31 19.90
N TYR A 181 21.60 -0.43 21.18
CA TYR A 181 20.86 -1.31 22.06
C TYR A 181 20.56 -0.65 23.41
N LYS A 182 19.54 -1.19 24.09
CA LYS A 182 19.19 -0.90 25.47
C LYS A 182 18.89 -2.21 26.19
N GLU A 183 18.97 -2.17 27.52
CA GLU A 183 18.72 -3.32 28.37
C GLU A 183 17.80 -2.88 29.51
N TYR A 184 16.72 -3.62 29.70
CA TYR A 184 15.72 -3.42 30.75
C TYR A 184 15.39 -4.77 31.35
N ASP A 185 15.53 -4.92 32.67
CA ASP A 185 15.25 -6.18 33.39
C ASP A 185 15.83 -7.41 32.67
N ASP A 186 17.14 -7.35 32.36
CA ASP A 186 17.92 -8.37 31.64
C ASP A 186 17.44 -8.70 30.21
N THR A 187 16.53 -7.91 29.65
CA THR A 187 16.05 -8.02 28.27
C THR A 187 16.73 -7.02 27.36
N VAL A 188 17.41 -7.51 26.32
CA VAL A 188 18.16 -6.68 25.36
C VAL A 188 17.27 -6.28 24.17
N PHE A 189 17.20 -4.99 23.88
CA PHE A 189 16.50 -4.45 22.71
C PHE A 189 17.50 -3.82 21.75
N VAL A 190 17.60 -4.36 20.54
CA VAL A 190 18.55 -3.93 19.51
C VAL A 190 17.82 -3.33 18.33
N CYS A 191 18.36 -2.27 17.75
CA CYS A 191 17.80 -1.60 16.59
C CYS A 191 18.89 -1.00 15.71
N SER A 192 18.55 -0.66 14.47
CA SER A 192 19.43 0.08 13.57
C SER A 192 19.88 1.41 14.20
N ALA A 193 21.12 1.84 13.91
CA ALA A 193 21.68 3.09 14.42
C ALA A 193 20.83 4.33 14.10
N ASP A 194 20.08 4.31 12.99
CA ASP A 194 19.21 5.40 12.55
C ASP A 194 17.81 5.34 13.20
N GLY A 195 17.42 4.18 13.75
CA GLY A 195 16.08 3.92 14.29
C GLY A 195 15.88 4.36 15.74
N CYS A 196 16.94 4.64 16.50
CA CYS A 196 16.81 5.05 17.90
C CYS A 196 17.77 6.19 18.30
N ASN A 197 17.24 7.25 18.91
CA ASN A 197 18.05 8.40 19.36
C ASN A 197 18.79 8.16 20.68
N LYS A 198 18.48 7.09 21.43
CA LYS A 198 19.06 6.80 22.75
C LYS A 198 19.52 5.34 22.83
N GLY A 199 20.67 5.05 23.44
CA GLY A 199 21.15 3.67 23.63
C GLY A 199 22.67 3.56 23.54
N CYS A 200 23.20 2.43 23.97
CA CYS A 200 24.62 2.08 23.81
C CYS A 200 24.88 1.74 22.35
N ARG A 201 26.00 2.23 21.80
CA ARG A 201 26.42 1.90 20.44
C ARG A 201 27.15 0.56 20.46
N SER A 202 26.91 -0.26 19.45
CA SER A 202 27.58 -1.54 19.25
C SER A 202 27.57 -1.88 17.75
N HIS A 203 28.10 -3.05 17.40
CA HIS A 203 28.11 -3.58 16.06
C HIS A 203 27.38 -4.92 15.98
N MET A 204 26.72 -5.13 14.85
CA MET A 204 26.09 -6.37 14.45
C MET A 204 26.88 -6.96 13.29
N VAL A 205 27.37 -8.18 13.46
CA VAL A 205 28.13 -8.93 12.48
C VAL A 205 27.21 -9.93 11.82
N CYS A 206 27.17 -9.93 10.49
CA CYS A 206 26.29 -10.76 9.68
C CYS A 206 27.15 -11.83 8.97
N LEU A 207 26.94 -13.10 9.32
CA LEU A 207 27.65 -14.24 8.74
C LEU A 207 26.68 -15.16 8.02
N MET A 208 27.20 -15.93 7.07
CA MET A 208 26.41 -16.83 6.25
C MET A 208 26.93 -18.27 6.33
N ALA A 209 26.02 -19.23 6.47
CA ALA A 209 26.29 -20.61 6.14
C ALA A 209 26.22 -20.81 4.62
N HIS A 210 27.23 -21.47 4.05
CA HIS A 210 27.34 -21.65 2.59
C HIS A 210 26.52 -22.83 2.06
N GLU A 211 26.23 -23.81 2.92
CA GLU A 211 25.52 -25.03 2.55
C GLU A 211 24.08 -25.00 3.06
N VAL A 212 23.22 -25.82 2.45
CA VAL A 212 21.86 -26.04 2.93
C VAL A 212 21.94 -26.93 4.17
N VAL A 213 21.30 -26.51 5.26
CA VAL A 213 21.31 -27.23 6.54
C VAL A 213 19.93 -27.89 6.75
N PRO A 214 19.78 -29.20 6.44
CA PRO A 214 18.50 -29.91 6.53
C PRO A 214 18.20 -30.46 7.92
N THR A 215 19.06 -30.21 8.90
CA THR A 215 18.92 -30.72 10.26
C THR A 215 18.32 -29.65 11.18
N TYR A 216 17.24 -30.01 11.88
CA TYR A 216 16.66 -29.20 12.94
C TYR A 216 17.43 -29.45 14.25
N ILE A 217 17.90 -28.37 14.88
CA ILE A 217 18.64 -28.42 16.14
C ILE A 217 18.07 -27.33 17.04
N PRO A 218 17.54 -27.64 18.24
CA PRO A 218 17.08 -26.62 19.19
C PRO A 218 18.25 -25.83 19.75
N ASN A 219 18.01 -24.59 20.19
CA ASN A 219 19.07 -23.75 20.76
C ASN A 219 19.53 -24.28 22.13
N SER A 220 20.80 -24.64 22.23
CA SER A 220 21.49 -24.96 23.50
C SER A 220 22.72 -24.07 23.74
N ILE A 221 22.80 -22.92 23.06
CA ILE A 221 23.96 -22.03 23.07
C ILE A 221 23.85 -21.07 24.26
N GLU A 222 24.79 -21.17 25.19
CA GLU A 222 24.86 -20.29 26.38
C GLU A 222 26.15 -19.48 26.42
N THR A 223 27.21 -19.97 25.75
CA THR A 223 28.52 -19.32 25.71
C THR A 223 28.99 -19.06 24.28
N LEU A 224 30.00 -18.19 24.14
CA LEU A 224 30.62 -17.91 22.85
C LEU A 224 31.36 -19.14 22.28
N GLY A 225 31.88 -20.01 23.14
CA GLY A 225 32.42 -21.32 22.76
C GLY A 225 31.37 -22.18 22.07
N ASP A 226 30.20 -22.34 22.68
CA ASP A 226 29.08 -23.12 22.11
C ASP A 226 28.63 -22.54 20.75
N LEU A 227 28.60 -21.20 20.64
CA LEU A 227 28.24 -20.51 19.41
C LEU A 227 29.24 -20.79 18.28
N TYR A 228 30.54 -20.86 18.59
CA TYR A 228 31.57 -21.23 17.62
C TYR A 228 31.40 -22.68 17.14
N GLU A 229 31.22 -23.62 18.06
CA GLU A 229 31.01 -25.04 17.73
C GLU A 229 29.75 -25.23 16.87
N TYR A 230 28.65 -24.56 17.25
CA TYR A 230 27.41 -24.60 16.48
C TYR A 230 27.61 -24.03 15.07
N ALA A 231 28.20 -22.84 14.96
CA ALA A 231 28.42 -22.18 13.68
C ALA A 231 29.31 -23.01 12.74
N GLU A 232 30.36 -23.64 13.27
CA GLU A 232 31.20 -24.56 12.50
C GLU A 232 30.42 -25.80 12.04
N SER A 233 29.56 -26.36 12.90
CA SER A 233 28.72 -27.53 12.56
C SER A 233 27.74 -27.28 11.41
N ILE A 234 27.32 -26.01 11.22
CA ILE A 234 26.46 -25.58 10.11
C ILE A 234 27.24 -24.96 8.94
N GLY A 235 28.58 -25.07 8.94
CA GLY A 235 29.43 -24.67 7.82
C GLY A 235 29.82 -23.19 7.75
N VAL A 236 29.66 -22.43 8.84
CA VAL A 236 30.20 -21.05 8.95
C VAL A 236 31.69 -21.12 9.30
N ARG A 237 32.55 -20.91 8.30
CA ARG A 237 34.01 -21.05 8.47
C ARG A 237 34.64 -19.82 9.14
N ASN A 238 35.70 -20.05 9.91
CA ASN A 238 36.55 -19.01 10.53
C ASN A 238 35.80 -18.02 11.45
N ILE A 239 34.66 -18.42 12.03
CA ILE A 239 33.84 -17.55 12.88
C ILE A 239 34.64 -16.95 14.03
N ARG A 240 35.43 -17.75 14.75
CA ARG A 240 36.25 -17.29 15.88
C ARG A 240 37.16 -16.14 15.48
N LYS A 241 37.97 -16.36 14.43
CA LYS A 241 38.90 -15.35 13.93
C LYS A 241 38.17 -14.07 13.52
N ARG A 242 37.03 -14.19 12.83
CA ARG A 242 36.23 -13.02 12.40
C ARG A 242 35.71 -12.22 13.59
N VAL A 243 35.15 -12.89 14.60
CA VAL A 243 34.63 -12.24 15.81
C VAL A 243 35.75 -11.55 16.59
N GLU A 244 36.90 -12.21 16.78
CA GLU A 244 38.07 -11.64 17.44
C GLU A 244 38.68 -10.45 16.67
N ASP A 245 38.78 -10.56 15.33
CA ASP A 245 39.31 -9.49 14.49
C ASP A 245 38.46 -8.22 14.60
N ILE A 246 37.13 -8.35 14.62
CA ILE A 246 36.18 -7.24 14.80
C ILE A 246 36.25 -6.71 16.24
N ASP A 247 36.33 -7.58 17.24
CA ASP A 247 36.39 -7.17 18.65
C ASP A 247 37.58 -6.24 18.93
N ARG A 248 38.76 -6.52 18.35
CA ARG A 248 39.96 -5.69 18.50
C ARG A 248 39.75 -4.23 18.14
N ASP A 249 38.90 -3.95 17.14
CA ASP A 249 38.59 -2.59 16.69
C ASP A 249 37.47 -1.93 17.54
N HIS A 250 36.74 -2.73 18.33
CA HIS A 250 35.51 -2.36 19.03
C HIS A 250 35.54 -2.63 20.56
N MET A 251 36.74 -2.59 21.16
CA MET A 251 37.00 -2.89 22.58
C MET A 251 36.32 -1.97 23.60
N LYS A 252 35.65 -0.89 23.17
CA LYS A 252 34.91 0.02 24.07
C LYS A 252 33.45 -0.38 24.26
N GLU A 253 32.98 -1.30 23.44
CA GLU A 253 31.60 -1.79 23.41
C GLU A 253 31.53 -3.02 24.30
N ASP A 254 30.55 -3.09 25.19
CA ASP A 254 30.36 -4.16 26.17
C ASP A 254 29.54 -5.34 25.65
N LYS A 255 28.91 -5.18 24.48
CA LYS A 255 28.22 -6.23 23.75
C LYS A 255 28.62 -6.22 22.28
N LEU A 256 28.58 -7.39 21.66
CA LEU A 256 28.66 -7.58 20.20
C LEU A 256 27.43 -8.39 19.76
N PHE A 257 26.83 -8.04 18.62
CA PHE A 257 25.70 -8.77 18.08
C PHE A 257 26.15 -9.61 16.88
N LEU A 258 25.63 -10.84 16.79
CA LEU A 258 25.95 -11.75 15.71
C LEU A 258 24.67 -12.29 15.08
N VAL A 259 24.58 -12.23 13.75
CA VAL A 259 23.48 -12.80 12.96
C VAL A 259 24.06 -13.88 12.07
N LEU A 260 23.59 -15.12 12.23
CA LEU A 260 23.91 -16.22 11.33
C LEU A 260 22.75 -16.42 10.35
N SER A 261 23.01 -16.27 9.06
CA SER A 261 22.07 -16.59 7.99
C SER A 261 22.26 -18.04 7.53
N VAL A 262 21.33 -18.91 7.93
CA VAL A 262 21.33 -20.34 7.63
C VAL A 262 20.37 -20.64 6.49
N LYS A 263 20.85 -21.27 5.42
CA LYS A 263 19.98 -21.70 4.32
C LYS A 263 19.30 -23.02 4.67
N ARG A 264 17.97 -23.07 4.59
CA ARG A 264 17.13 -24.24 4.88
C ARG A 264 16.61 -24.89 3.60
N PRO A 265 16.16 -26.17 3.64
CA PRO A 265 15.69 -26.88 2.45
C PRO A 265 14.45 -26.26 1.80
N VAL A 266 13.60 -25.62 2.62
CA VAL A 266 12.36 -24.97 2.21
C VAL A 266 12.21 -23.62 2.93
N LYS A 267 11.22 -22.82 2.51
CA LYS A 267 10.90 -21.55 3.16
C LYS A 267 10.51 -21.76 4.61
N LEU A 268 10.87 -20.82 5.48
CA LEU A 268 10.46 -20.88 6.88
C LEU A 268 8.94 -20.68 7.02
N ILE A 269 8.35 -21.32 8.02
CA ILE A 269 6.94 -21.11 8.38
C ILE A 269 6.72 -19.62 8.65
N GLY A 270 5.72 -19.03 7.97
CA GLY A 270 5.40 -17.59 8.10
C GLY A 270 6.39 -16.63 7.43
N SER A 271 7.36 -17.12 6.65
CA SER A 271 8.38 -16.30 5.98
C SER A 271 8.37 -16.45 4.46
N HIS A 272 8.84 -15.43 3.73
CA HIS A 272 8.98 -15.49 2.27
C HIS A 272 10.29 -16.12 1.80
N THR A 273 11.22 -16.37 2.73
CA THR A 273 12.59 -16.82 2.46
C THR A 273 12.88 -18.19 3.05
N ASP A 274 13.82 -18.92 2.43
CA ASP A 274 14.42 -20.17 2.92
C ASP A 274 15.65 -19.90 3.82
N ARG A 275 15.88 -18.64 4.18
CA ARG A 275 17.00 -18.23 5.03
C ARG A 275 16.52 -17.92 6.43
N GLU A 276 16.98 -18.72 7.38
CA GLU A 276 16.78 -18.52 8.80
C GLU A 276 17.85 -17.58 9.35
N LEU A 277 17.45 -16.52 10.05
CA LEU A 277 18.37 -15.62 10.72
C LEU A 277 18.41 -15.89 12.22
N LEU A 278 19.53 -16.43 12.69
CA LEU A 278 19.79 -16.71 14.10
C LEU A 278 20.51 -15.52 14.72
N ASN A 279 19.91 -14.87 15.70
CA ASN A 279 20.41 -13.62 16.26
C ASN A 279 20.94 -13.84 17.67
N PHE A 280 22.15 -13.36 17.95
CA PHE A 280 22.83 -13.54 19.23
C PHE A 280 23.35 -12.22 19.78
N ALA A 281 23.23 -12.04 21.08
CA ALA A 281 23.91 -11.01 21.87
C ALA A 281 25.05 -11.66 22.64
N ILE A 282 26.28 -11.19 22.40
CA ILE A 282 27.49 -11.64 23.08
C ILE A 282 27.85 -10.60 24.14
N CYS A 283 27.81 -10.98 25.42
CA CYS A 283 28.19 -10.13 26.54
C CYS A 283 29.71 -10.22 26.75
N LYS A 284 30.43 -9.18 26.38
CA LYS A 284 31.89 -9.16 26.45
C LYS A 284 32.38 -9.01 27.89
N GLN A 285 33.51 -9.64 28.18
CA GLN A 285 34.11 -9.57 29.50
C GLN A 285 34.92 -8.28 29.67
N ARG A 286 34.74 -7.60 30.80
CA ARG A 286 35.48 -6.36 31.10
C ARG A 286 36.92 -6.69 31.53
N SER A 287 37.90 -6.06 30.87
CA SER A 287 39.32 -6.20 31.26
C SER A 287 39.59 -5.54 32.62
N LYS A 288 40.51 -6.10 33.43
CA LYS A 288 40.82 -5.65 34.81
C LYS A 288 41.60 -4.31 34.90
N GLY A 289 41.81 -3.61 33.78
CA GLY A 289 42.62 -2.39 33.72
C GLY A 289 41.88 -1.09 34.05
N LYS A 290 42.62 0.03 34.17
CA LYS A 290 42.04 1.38 34.42
C LYS A 290 41.21 1.91 33.25
N GLN A 291 41.52 1.49 32.01
CA GLN A 291 40.72 1.84 30.83
C GLN A 291 39.52 0.88 30.70
N LYS A 292 38.34 1.42 30.41
CA LYS A 292 37.12 0.63 30.17
C LYS A 292 37.24 -0.08 28.81
N ARG A 293 37.82 -1.28 28.84
CA ARG A 293 37.95 -2.20 27.69
C ARG A 293 37.17 -3.48 27.97
N TYR A 294 36.67 -4.06 26.89
CA TYR A 294 35.91 -5.30 26.84
C TYR A 294 36.50 -6.21 25.78
N GLU A 295 36.52 -7.51 26.06
CA GLU A 295 37.12 -8.53 25.21
C GLU A 295 36.13 -9.69 25.04
N VAL A 296 36.08 -10.26 23.84
CA VAL A 296 35.40 -11.53 23.58
C VAL A 296 36.28 -12.69 24.06
N LEU A 297 35.72 -13.55 24.90
CA LEU A 297 36.35 -14.77 25.40
C LEU A 297 35.38 -15.94 25.20
N PRO A 298 35.85 -17.20 25.03
CA PRO A 298 34.97 -18.35 24.84
C PRO A 298 33.90 -18.52 25.94
N GLU A 299 34.19 -18.09 27.16
CA GLU A 299 33.29 -18.12 28.32
C GLU A 299 32.27 -16.96 28.37
N CYS A 300 32.35 -16.00 27.44
CA CYS A 300 31.38 -14.91 27.37
C CYS A 300 29.95 -15.47 27.22
N SER A 301 29.01 -14.93 28.00
CA SER A 301 27.62 -15.35 27.89
C SER A 301 27.01 -14.90 26.57
N VAL A 302 26.21 -15.78 25.99
CA VAL A 302 25.50 -15.59 24.73
C VAL A 302 24.02 -15.77 24.97
N GLY A 303 23.23 -14.80 24.52
CA GLY A 303 21.77 -14.87 24.54
C GLY A 303 21.20 -14.80 23.13
N MET A 304 20.22 -15.64 22.81
CA MET A 304 19.54 -15.59 21.51
C MET A 304 18.42 -14.55 21.54
N LEU A 305 18.36 -13.71 20.50
CA LEU A 305 17.38 -12.65 20.31
C LEU A 305 16.32 -13.06 19.29
N VAL A 306 15.07 -12.67 19.56
CA VAL A 306 13.96 -12.81 18.61
C VAL A 306 13.99 -11.66 17.61
N HIS A 307 13.93 -11.98 16.32
CA HIS A 307 13.83 -10.98 15.27
C HIS A 307 12.44 -10.35 15.26
N ILE A 308 12.42 -9.02 15.14
CA ILE A 308 11.23 -8.24 14.80
C ILE A 308 11.50 -7.60 13.44
N GLU A 309 10.63 -7.90 12.47
CA GLU A 309 10.69 -7.29 11.14
C GLU A 309 10.47 -5.77 11.23
N ASP A 310 11.42 -4.99 10.72
CA ASP A 310 11.31 -3.54 10.69
C ASP A 310 10.39 -3.06 9.56
N ARG A 311 9.89 -1.83 9.69
CA ARG A 311 9.05 -1.20 8.66
C ARG A 311 9.82 -1.08 7.35
N SER A 312 9.25 -1.62 6.27
CA SER A 312 9.81 -1.49 4.93
C SER A 312 8.70 -1.47 3.88
N SER A 313 8.97 -0.86 2.72
CA SER A 313 8.03 -0.91 1.60
C SER A 313 7.76 -2.34 1.11
N ALA A 314 8.74 -3.24 1.25
CA ALA A 314 8.59 -4.65 0.88
C ALA A 314 7.61 -5.38 1.83
N LEU A 315 7.76 -5.19 3.14
CA LEU A 315 6.83 -5.71 4.15
C LEU A 315 5.40 -5.21 3.88
N LEU A 316 5.23 -3.90 3.68
CA LEU A 316 3.93 -3.28 3.44
C LEU A 316 3.26 -3.81 2.15
N ARG A 317 4.02 -4.02 1.08
CA ARG A 317 3.49 -4.63 -0.15
C ARG A 317 3.02 -6.06 0.07
N ARG A 318 3.82 -6.86 0.79
CA ARG A 318 3.47 -8.26 1.12
C ARG A 318 2.17 -8.34 1.92
N LEU A 319 2.01 -7.49 2.94
CA LEU A 319 0.81 -7.47 3.79
C LEU A 319 -0.43 -6.93 3.07
N SER A 320 -0.26 -5.95 2.18
CA SER A 320 -1.36 -5.39 1.39
C SER A 320 -1.74 -6.20 0.15
N GLY A 321 -0.91 -7.18 -0.25
CA GLY A 321 -1.05 -7.90 -1.52
C GLY A 321 -0.72 -7.06 -2.77
N SER A 322 -0.12 -5.88 -2.57
CA SER A 322 0.28 -4.96 -3.63
C SER A 322 1.36 -5.57 -4.52
N ARG A 323 1.16 -5.45 -5.84
CA ARG A 323 2.11 -5.94 -6.86
C ARG A 323 2.95 -4.81 -7.44
N ALA A 324 2.85 -3.61 -6.87
CA ALA A 324 3.57 -2.44 -7.36
C ALA A 324 5.08 -2.70 -7.34
N VAL A 325 5.71 -2.65 -8.51
CA VAL A 325 7.15 -2.83 -8.65
C VAL A 325 7.84 -1.54 -8.21
N SER A 326 8.83 -1.64 -7.33
CA SER A 326 9.60 -0.51 -6.77
C SER A 326 10.49 0.25 -7.78
N ASN A 327 10.36 -0.03 -9.08
CA ASN A 327 11.35 0.34 -10.10
C ASN A 327 10.94 1.50 -11.02
N GLU A 328 9.88 2.25 -10.73
CA GLU A 328 9.63 3.48 -11.48
C GLU A 328 10.39 4.65 -10.84
N ALA A 329 11.49 5.04 -11.47
CA ALA A 329 12.28 6.21 -11.08
C ALA A 329 11.39 7.46 -11.02
N GLY A 330 11.40 8.16 -9.87
CA GLY A 330 10.71 9.44 -9.69
C GLY A 330 9.62 9.43 -8.63
N TYR A 331 9.32 10.61 -8.11
CA TYR A 331 8.34 10.83 -7.04
C TYR A 331 6.90 10.61 -7.51
N ILE A 332 6.08 10.05 -6.62
CA ILE A 332 4.64 10.26 -6.63
C ILE A 332 4.39 11.63 -5.99
N ALA A 333 4.11 12.65 -6.81
CA ALA A 333 3.83 14.00 -6.32
C ALA A 333 2.39 14.11 -5.84
N LEU A 334 2.19 14.13 -4.52
CA LEU A 334 0.88 14.31 -3.90
C LEU A 334 0.66 15.80 -3.62
N VAL A 335 -0.19 16.43 -4.44
CA VAL A 335 -0.51 17.86 -4.37
C VAL A 335 -1.81 18.05 -3.61
N GLY A 336 -1.74 18.76 -2.48
CA GLY A 336 -2.81 18.88 -1.51
C GLY A 336 -2.74 17.78 -0.46
N CYS A 337 -2.29 18.13 0.74
CA CYS A 337 -2.20 17.25 1.91
C CYS A 337 -3.37 17.49 2.87
N GLY A 338 -4.55 17.82 2.33
CA GLY A 338 -5.77 18.06 3.10
C GLY A 338 -6.54 16.77 3.46
N SER A 339 -7.86 16.89 3.67
CA SER A 339 -8.71 15.75 4.08
C SER A 339 -8.68 14.56 3.10
N LEU A 340 -8.83 14.82 1.80
CA LEU A 340 -8.81 13.77 0.77
C LEU A 340 -7.37 13.27 0.52
N GLY A 341 -6.44 14.19 0.27
CA GLY A 341 -5.05 13.87 -0.07
C GLY A 341 -4.31 13.12 1.03
N SER A 342 -4.49 13.48 2.29
CA SER A 342 -3.86 12.75 3.40
C SER A 342 -4.32 11.30 3.50
N LYS A 343 -5.60 11.02 3.26
CA LYS A 343 -6.13 9.64 3.24
C LYS A 343 -5.59 8.85 2.06
N ILE A 344 -5.62 9.46 0.87
CA ILE A 344 -5.06 8.82 -0.33
C ILE A 344 -3.57 8.52 -0.14
N GLY A 345 -2.78 9.50 0.34
CA GLY A 345 -1.36 9.34 0.63
C GLY A 345 -1.08 8.21 1.62
N MET A 346 -1.84 8.13 2.72
CA MET A 346 -1.67 7.07 3.72
C MET A 346 -2.08 5.68 3.19
N HIS A 347 -3.14 5.58 2.37
CA HIS A 347 -3.48 4.32 1.72
C HIS A 347 -2.37 3.85 0.77
N LEU A 348 -1.84 4.75 -0.07
CA LEU A 348 -0.75 4.41 -0.99
C LEU A 348 0.54 4.06 -0.24
N ALA A 349 0.87 4.78 0.84
CA ALA A 349 2.04 4.47 1.66
C ALA A 349 1.92 3.10 2.35
N ARG A 350 0.74 2.76 2.90
CA ARG A 350 0.47 1.44 3.50
C ARG A 350 0.49 0.29 2.48
N ASN A 351 0.30 0.59 1.20
CA ASN A 351 0.53 -0.36 0.10
C ASN A 351 2.00 -0.43 -0.34
N GLY A 352 2.91 0.20 0.40
CA GLY A 352 4.35 0.23 0.15
C GLY A 352 4.76 1.01 -1.11
N ASN A 353 3.95 1.98 -1.55
CA ASN A 353 4.34 2.87 -2.65
C ASN A 353 5.34 3.94 -2.19
N GLY A 354 6.06 4.50 -3.15
CA GLY A 354 7.00 5.59 -2.95
C GLY A 354 7.97 5.68 -4.14
N PRO A 355 8.96 6.57 -4.10
CA PRO A 355 9.07 7.67 -3.13
C PRO A 355 7.97 8.72 -3.33
N PHE A 356 7.68 9.55 -2.31
CA PHE A 356 6.65 10.59 -2.38
C PHE A 356 7.22 12.02 -2.39
N LEU A 357 6.53 12.94 -3.04
CA LEU A 357 6.72 14.38 -2.89
C LEU A 357 5.39 14.98 -2.42
N CYS A 358 5.29 15.30 -1.12
CA CYS A 358 4.08 15.88 -0.53
C CYS A 358 4.12 17.41 -0.64
N ILE A 359 3.13 18.01 -1.28
CA ILE A 359 3.09 19.45 -1.59
C ILE A 359 1.83 20.08 -1.00
N ASP A 360 2.02 21.03 -0.09
CA ASP A 360 0.94 21.80 0.54
C ASP A 360 1.54 23.03 1.24
N ASP A 361 0.92 24.20 1.07
CA ASP A 361 1.34 25.46 1.71
C ASP A 361 0.56 25.78 2.99
N ASP A 362 -0.50 25.05 3.29
CA ASP A 362 -1.42 25.31 4.39
C ASP A 362 -0.91 24.72 5.72
N ILE A 363 -1.48 25.23 6.80
CA ILE A 363 -1.17 24.87 8.17
C ILE A 363 -2.28 23.97 8.69
N PHE A 364 -1.89 22.89 9.37
CA PHE A 364 -2.79 22.04 10.11
C PHE A 364 -3.33 22.82 11.32
N MET A 365 -4.63 23.01 11.36
CA MET A 365 -5.35 23.67 12.46
C MET A 365 -6.24 22.66 13.19
N PRO A 366 -6.63 22.90 14.46
CA PRO A 366 -7.35 21.89 15.27
C PRO A 366 -8.60 21.29 14.60
N HIS A 367 -9.35 22.08 13.83
CA HIS A 367 -10.53 21.59 13.11
C HIS A 367 -10.20 20.56 12.01
N ASN A 368 -8.96 20.52 11.52
CA ASN A 368 -8.55 19.52 10.54
C ASN A 368 -8.58 18.10 11.12
N ASN A 369 -8.45 17.93 12.45
CA ASN A 369 -8.62 16.64 13.11
C ASN A 369 -9.97 15.99 12.80
N ALA A 370 -11.00 16.78 12.48
CA ALA A 370 -12.32 16.24 12.15
C ALA A 370 -12.32 15.40 10.86
N ARG A 371 -11.37 15.63 9.93
CA ARG A 371 -11.41 15.04 8.58
C ARG A 371 -10.07 14.69 7.95
N HIS A 372 -8.95 15.00 8.60
CA HIS A 372 -7.62 14.67 8.10
C HIS A 372 -7.27 13.23 8.51
N ALA A 373 -6.43 12.53 7.73
CA ALA A 373 -6.01 11.16 8.07
C ALA A 373 -5.10 11.08 9.31
N LEU A 374 -4.57 12.22 9.74
CA LEU A 374 -3.66 12.35 10.87
C LEU A 374 -4.34 13.13 11.98
N ILE A 375 -4.00 12.76 13.21
CA ILE A 375 -4.42 13.46 14.41
C ILE A 375 -3.22 14.26 14.91
N GLN A 376 -3.41 15.56 15.16
CA GLN A 376 -2.37 16.44 15.66
C GLN A 376 -2.91 17.29 16.81
N THR A 377 -2.08 17.46 17.84
CA THR A 377 -2.38 18.29 19.00
C THR A 377 -1.83 19.72 18.87
N SER A 378 -0.93 19.96 17.92
CA SER A 378 -0.31 21.27 17.67
C SER A 378 -0.33 21.63 16.18
N PRO A 379 -0.28 22.93 15.83
CA PRO A 379 -0.18 23.35 14.44
C PRO A 379 1.13 22.93 13.78
N GLY A 380 1.06 22.58 12.50
CA GLY A 380 2.23 22.22 11.70
C GLY A 380 1.93 22.30 10.20
N LYS A 381 2.95 22.32 9.35
CA LYS A 381 2.74 22.33 7.89
C LYS A 381 2.21 20.98 7.43
N LYS A 382 1.06 20.95 6.74
CA LYS A 382 0.37 19.70 6.35
C LYS A 382 1.26 18.77 5.54
N ALA A 383 1.99 19.31 4.56
CA ALA A 383 2.95 18.55 3.76
C ALA A 383 3.99 17.84 4.63
N LYS A 384 4.58 18.55 5.60
CA LYS A 384 5.61 17.99 6.49
C LYS A 384 5.03 16.92 7.42
N LEU A 385 3.87 17.19 8.02
CA LEU A 385 3.19 16.23 8.90
C LEU A 385 2.82 14.93 8.18
N LEU A 386 2.33 15.03 6.94
CA LEU A 386 2.05 13.85 6.12
C LEU A 386 3.31 13.10 5.71
N SER A 387 4.37 13.80 5.30
CA SER A 387 5.66 13.17 5.03
C SER A 387 6.20 12.41 6.22
N ASP A 388 6.15 12.99 7.43
CA ASP A 388 6.62 12.33 8.64
C ASP A 388 5.82 11.05 8.94
N ALA A 389 4.49 11.10 8.79
CA ALA A 389 3.65 9.92 8.94
C ALA A 389 3.94 8.83 7.88
N ILE A 390 4.22 9.20 6.64
CA ILE A 390 4.59 8.27 5.56
C ILE A 390 5.95 7.60 5.85
N ILE A 391 6.92 8.35 6.38
CA ILE A 391 8.19 7.79 6.87
C ILE A 391 7.85 6.77 7.95
N ASP A 392 7.14 7.17 9.00
CA ASP A 392 6.77 6.34 10.16
C ASP A 392 6.07 5.02 9.79
N VAL A 393 5.26 5.01 8.74
CA VAL A 393 4.58 3.80 8.25
C VAL A 393 5.54 2.74 7.69
N GLY A 394 6.54 3.14 6.90
CA GLY A 394 7.26 2.17 6.03
C GLY A 394 8.73 2.44 5.78
N GLY A 395 9.33 3.43 6.43
CA GLY A 395 10.66 3.94 6.07
C GLY A 395 10.70 4.47 4.63
N ILE A 396 9.55 4.90 4.11
CA ILE A 396 9.39 5.30 2.71
C ILE A 396 10.08 6.65 2.50
N SER A 397 10.91 6.75 1.46
CA SER A 397 11.51 8.02 1.06
C SER A 397 10.45 9.03 0.66
N VAL A 398 10.47 10.22 1.26
CA VAL A 398 9.51 11.27 1.01
C VAL A 398 10.12 12.64 1.23
N GLU A 399 9.79 13.57 0.33
CA GLU A 399 10.09 14.99 0.47
C GLU A 399 8.84 15.81 0.77
N ALA A 400 9.00 16.87 1.57
CA ALA A 400 7.93 17.80 1.94
C ALA A 400 8.17 19.18 1.31
N ALA A 401 7.35 19.56 0.32
CA ALA A 401 7.34 20.89 -0.26
C ALA A 401 6.29 21.77 0.44
N ARG A 402 6.76 22.67 1.32
CA ARG A 402 5.93 23.58 2.13
C ARG A 402 5.54 24.85 1.37
N LYS A 403 5.10 24.68 0.13
CA LYS A 403 4.84 25.77 -0.83
C LYS A 403 3.71 25.39 -1.77
N SER A 404 3.17 26.39 -2.45
CA SER A 404 2.13 26.18 -3.46
C SER A 404 2.63 25.30 -4.60
N ALA A 405 1.73 24.50 -5.16
CA ALA A 405 1.97 23.69 -6.36
C ALA A 405 2.47 24.54 -7.54
N LEU A 406 1.99 25.79 -7.63
CA LEU A 406 2.36 26.75 -8.68
C LEU A 406 3.86 27.07 -8.72
N ASN A 407 4.54 26.91 -7.59
CA ASN A 407 5.96 27.24 -7.41
C ASN A 407 6.83 25.98 -7.21
N THR A 408 6.33 24.81 -7.61
CA THR A 408 6.98 23.52 -7.40
C THR A 408 7.50 22.96 -8.72
N ASN A 409 8.70 22.37 -8.68
CA ASN A 409 9.26 21.67 -9.84
C ASN A 409 8.84 20.20 -9.78
N PHE A 410 8.20 19.73 -10.84
CA PHE A 410 7.72 18.35 -10.99
C PHE A 410 8.63 17.47 -11.85
N SER A 411 9.80 17.96 -12.29
CA SER A 411 10.70 17.24 -13.19
C SER A 411 11.23 15.91 -12.64
N SER A 412 11.29 15.77 -11.31
CA SER A 412 11.67 14.53 -10.62
C SER A 412 10.49 13.61 -10.32
N SER A 413 9.27 13.98 -10.74
CA SER A 413 8.05 13.23 -10.46
C SER A 413 7.64 12.39 -11.66
N ARG A 414 7.22 11.15 -11.41
CA ARG A 414 6.70 10.25 -12.44
C ARG A 414 5.20 10.39 -12.65
N ILE A 415 4.49 10.87 -11.63
CA ILE A 415 3.04 11.07 -11.65
C ILE A 415 2.67 12.18 -10.67
N ILE A 416 1.67 12.98 -11.02
CA ILE A 416 1.05 13.97 -10.13
C ILE A 416 -0.31 13.44 -9.69
N ILE A 417 -0.57 13.48 -8.39
CA ILE A 417 -1.88 13.24 -7.78
C ILE A 417 -2.35 14.56 -7.17
N ASP A 418 -3.26 15.25 -7.84
CA ASP A 418 -3.88 16.48 -7.36
C ASP A 418 -5.15 16.18 -6.57
N THR A 419 -5.20 16.68 -5.33
CA THR A 419 -6.38 16.62 -4.46
C THR A 419 -6.65 17.95 -3.75
N THR A 420 -6.11 19.04 -4.29
CA THR A 420 -6.17 20.38 -3.68
C THR A 420 -7.57 20.98 -3.65
N ALA A 421 -8.45 20.52 -4.55
CA ALA A 421 -9.72 21.17 -4.89
C ALA A 421 -9.57 22.66 -5.30
N SER A 422 -8.35 23.13 -5.60
CA SER A 422 -8.08 24.51 -5.97
C SER A 422 -8.25 24.73 -7.47
N LEU A 423 -9.05 25.73 -7.85
CA LEU A 423 -9.22 26.10 -9.25
C LEU A 423 -7.93 26.67 -9.85
N SER A 424 -7.12 27.39 -9.07
CA SER A 424 -5.85 27.94 -9.57
C SER A 424 -4.82 26.85 -9.84
N VAL A 425 -4.72 25.85 -8.94
CA VAL A 425 -3.85 24.68 -9.15
C VAL A 425 -4.32 23.87 -10.35
N ARG A 426 -5.64 23.63 -10.48
CA ARG A 426 -6.22 22.97 -11.64
C ARG A 426 -5.85 23.69 -12.95
N SER A 427 -5.99 25.01 -13.00
CA SER A 427 -5.65 25.80 -14.19
C SER A 427 -4.17 25.71 -14.55
N PHE A 428 -3.28 25.75 -13.55
CA PHE A 428 -1.84 25.56 -13.75
C PHE A 428 -1.50 24.16 -14.28
N LEU A 429 -2.11 23.11 -13.72
CA LEU A 429 -1.89 21.74 -14.16
C LEU A 429 -2.39 21.47 -15.59
N MET A 430 -3.36 22.25 -16.08
CA MET A 430 -3.83 22.18 -17.47
C MET A 430 -2.84 22.79 -18.49
N ASP A 431 -1.99 23.72 -18.07
CA ASP A 431 -1.06 24.44 -18.95
C ASP A 431 0.20 23.63 -19.29
N GLY A 432 0.69 22.85 -18.33
CA GLY A 432 2.01 22.22 -18.42
C GLY A 432 2.11 21.10 -19.46
N VAL A 433 2.69 21.41 -20.62
CA VAL A 433 3.10 20.41 -21.64
C VAL A 433 4.15 19.43 -21.09
N ASP A 434 5.02 19.91 -20.21
CA ASP A 434 6.17 19.15 -19.69
C ASP A 434 5.90 18.49 -18.33
N LEU A 435 4.69 18.64 -17.78
CA LEU A 435 4.32 17.98 -16.52
C LEU A 435 4.16 16.48 -16.71
N PRO A 436 4.56 15.64 -15.73
CA PRO A 436 4.24 14.20 -15.77
C PRO A 436 2.73 13.97 -15.78
N PRO A 437 2.26 12.76 -16.14
CA PRO A 437 0.83 12.47 -16.17
C PRO A 437 0.11 12.81 -14.87
N ILE A 438 -1.10 13.34 -14.99
CA ILE A 438 -1.88 13.83 -13.87
C ILE A 438 -3.05 12.89 -13.56
N ILE A 439 -3.21 12.58 -12.28
CA ILE A 439 -4.44 12.08 -11.68
C ILE A 439 -5.01 13.19 -10.81
N SER A 440 -6.24 13.63 -11.06
CA SER A 440 -6.89 14.71 -10.28
C SER A 440 -8.17 14.20 -9.62
N GLY A 441 -8.21 14.24 -8.29
CA GLY A 441 -9.32 13.80 -7.45
C GLY A 441 -10.00 14.95 -6.74
N CYS A 442 -11.34 14.99 -6.75
CA CYS A 442 -12.12 16.01 -6.05
C CYS A 442 -13.47 15.48 -5.57
N LEU A 443 -14.05 16.17 -4.58
CA LEU A 443 -15.34 15.84 -3.98
C LEU A 443 -16.33 17.00 -4.20
N TYR A 444 -17.59 16.67 -4.45
CA TYR A 444 -18.70 17.61 -4.62
C TYR A 444 -19.91 17.20 -3.75
N GLY A 445 -20.87 18.11 -3.61
CA GLY A 445 -22.14 17.85 -2.91
C GLY A 445 -21.97 17.30 -1.50
N ARG A 446 -21.10 17.91 -0.68
CA ARG A 446 -20.80 17.42 0.70
C ARG A 446 -20.31 15.96 0.73
N GLY A 447 -19.48 15.60 -0.24
CA GLY A 447 -18.95 14.25 -0.40
C GLY A 447 -19.96 13.24 -0.97
N ARG A 448 -21.13 13.69 -1.45
CA ARG A 448 -22.08 12.83 -2.17
C ARG A 448 -21.52 12.36 -3.52
N TYR A 449 -20.69 13.19 -4.13
CA TYR A 449 -20.08 12.89 -5.43
C TYR A 449 -18.56 12.94 -5.32
N GLY A 450 -17.90 11.95 -5.92
CA GLY A 450 -16.46 11.90 -6.12
C GLY A 450 -16.13 11.88 -7.60
N LEU A 451 -15.07 12.58 -7.99
CA LEU A 451 -14.57 12.57 -9.37
C LEU A 451 -13.06 12.35 -9.34
N LEU A 452 -12.61 11.32 -10.05
CA LEU A 452 -11.18 11.01 -10.24
C LEU A 452 -10.86 10.96 -11.72
N LEU A 453 -10.01 11.87 -12.17
CA LEU A 453 -9.58 12.03 -13.55
C LEU A 453 -8.22 11.39 -13.73
N LEU A 454 -8.02 10.62 -14.79
CA LEU A 454 -6.76 9.97 -15.11
C LEU A 454 -6.40 10.32 -16.56
N GLU A 455 -5.28 11.00 -16.74
CA GLU A 455 -4.65 11.14 -18.05
C GLU A 455 -4.15 9.78 -18.57
N ASP A 456 -4.08 9.65 -19.90
CA ASP A 456 -3.50 8.48 -20.54
C ASP A 456 -1.98 8.49 -20.54
N ARG A 457 -1.40 7.30 -20.65
CA ARG A 457 0.05 7.09 -20.70
C ARG A 457 0.74 7.92 -21.79
N SER A 458 0.08 8.08 -22.94
CA SER A 458 0.60 8.79 -24.11
C SER A 458 0.35 10.30 -24.08
N LYS A 459 -0.36 10.83 -23.07
CA LYS A 459 -0.83 12.22 -22.97
C LYS A 459 -1.53 12.72 -24.25
N THR A 460 -2.21 11.82 -24.95
CA THR A 460 -3.01 12.16 -26.15
C THR A 460 -4.19 13.03 -25.77
N SER A 461 -4.81 12.76 -24.63
CA SER A 461 -5.78 13.65 -24.00
C SER A 461 -5.22 14.20 -22.70
N ARG A 462 -5.42 15.50 -22.49
CA ARG A 462 -4.92 16.25 -21.33
C ARG A 462 -6.02 16.52 -20.32
N LEU A 463 -5.64 16.97 -19.13
CA LEU A 463 -6.58 17.39 -18.10
C LEU A 463 -7.62 18.40 -18.62
N SER A 464 -7.24 19.33 -19.49
CA SER A 464 -8.17 20.27 -20.15
C SER A 464 -9.21 19.56 -21.03
N ASP A 465 -8.80 18.55 -21.80
CA ASP A 465 -9.68 17.74 -22.64
C ASP A 465 -10.69 16.96 -21.80
N ILE A 466 -10.21 16.33 -20.72
CA ILE A 466 -11.06 15.58 -19.78
C ILE A 466 -12.13 16.50 -19.18
N TRP A 467 -11.72 17.68 -18.67
CA TRP A 467 -12.67 18.64 -18.10
C TRP A 467 -13.67 19.18 -19.12
N ALA A 468 -13.22 19.57 -20.31
CA ALA A 468 -14.11 20.04 -21.37
C ALA A 468 -15.13 18.97 -21.76
N HIS A 469 -14.68 17.71 -21.88
CA HIS A 469 -15.57 16.59 -22.16
C HIS A 469 -16.60 16.38 -21.05
N LEU A 470 -16.20 16.44 -19.77
CA LEU A 470 -17.14 16.30 -18.65
C LEU A 470 -18.16 17.44 -18.59
N TYR A 471 -17.73 18.69 -18.85
CA TYR A 471 -18.66 19.81 -18.93
C TYR A 471 -19.69 19.62 -20.05
N TYR A 472 -19.26 19.20 -21.24
CA TYR A 472 -20.18 18.90 -22.34
C TYR A 472 -21.08 17.71 -22.02
N ARG A 473 -20.53 16.62 -21.45
CA ARG A 473 -21.27 15.41 -21.08
C ARG A 473 -22.35 15.68 -20.06
N SER A 474 -22.15 16.65 -19.17
CA SER A 474 -23.17 17.06 -18.18
C SER A 474 -24.47 17.57 -18.81
N LEU A 475 -24.45 18.03 -20.07
CA LEU A 475 -25.68 18.40 -20.79
C LEU A 475 -26.60 17.20 -21.03
N LEU A 476 -26.04 15.98 -20.98
CA LEU A 476 -26.70 14.71 -21.25
C LEU A 476 -26.84 13.82 -20.01
N ASP A 477 -26.24 14.22 -18.88
CA ASP A 477 -26.14 13.44 -17.65
C ASP A 477 -26.50 14.31 -16.46
N SER A 478 -27.72 14.12 -15.93
CA SER A 478 -28.25 14.93 -14.83
C SER A 478 -27.48 14.75 -13.53
N SER A 479 -26.99 13.55 -13.20
CA SER A 479 -26.20 13.32 -11.99
C SER A 479 -24.87 14.06 -12.06
N LEU A 480 -24.18 13.98 -13.20
CA LEU A 480 -22.94 14.72 -13.43
C LEU A 480 -23.17 16.24 -13.43
N GLN A 481 -24.28 16.70 -14.03
CA GLN A 481 -24.66 18.11 -14.01
C GLN A 481 -24.89 18.62 -12.59
N MET A 482 -25.65 17.89 -11.78
CA MET A 482 -25.86 18.26 -10.38
C MET A 482 -24.54 18.28 -9.61
N ALA A 483 -23.69 17.27 -9.79
CA ALA A 483 -22.40 17.22 -9.10
C ALA A 483 -21.51 18.43 -9.42
N LEU A 484 -21.46 18.87 -10.68
CA LEU A 484 -20.58 19.96 -11.13
C LEU A 484 -21.17 21.36 -10.97
N PHE A 485 -22.50 21.52 -11.02
CA PHE A 485 -23.14 22.83 -11.14
C PHE A 485 -24.26 23.12 -10.13
N SER A 486 -24.66 22.18 -9.27
CA SER A 486 -25.65 22.48 -8.22
C SER A 486 -25.06 23.34 -7.10
N ALA A 487 -25.84 24.29 -6.60
CA ALA A 487 -25.42 25.35 -5.69
C ALA A 487 -25.46 24.97 -4.19
N GLU A 488 -25.20 23.73 -3.83
CA GLU A 488 -25.21 23.32 -2.42
C GLU A 488 -23.85 23.51 -1.74
N VAL A 489 -23.52 24.76 -1.40
CA VAL A 489 -22.33 25.06 -0.57
C VAL A 489 -22.77 25.60 0.79
N THR A 490 -23.19 24.71 1.68
CA THR A 490 -23.17 24.98 3.12
C THR A 490 -21.72 24.88 3.61
N SER A 491 -21.05 26.04 3.71
CA SER A 491 -19.71 26.14 4.31
C SER A 491 -19.81 26.88 5.65
N ILE A 492 -19.05 26.42 6.64
CA ILE A 492 -18.91 27.09 7.95
C ILE A 492 -17.60 27.88 7.98
N ASN A 493 -17.63 29.06 8.61
CA ASN A 493 -16.44 29.85 8.88
C ASN A 493 -15.75 29.31 10.14
N ILE A 494 -14.48 28.93 10.03
CA ILE A 494 -13.69 28.42 11.18
C ILE A 494 -12.77 29.51 11.76
N GLY A 495 -12.76 30.71 11.19
CA GLY A 495 -12.06 31.87 11.72
C GLY A 495 -12.73 33.20 11.35
N GLN A 496 -12.07 34.30 11.71
CA GLN A 496 -12.55 35.68 11.47
C GLN A 496 -12.35 36.16 10.03
N SER A 497 -11.75 35.33 9.15
CA SER A 497 -11.51 35.65 7.74
C SER A 497 -12.48 34.92 6.82
N CYS A 498 -13.02 35.61 5.81
CA CYS A 498 -13.87 35.04 4.76
C CYS A 498 -13.18 33.91 3.95
N SER A 499 -11.85 33.80 3.99
CA SER A 499 -11.07 32.71 3.36
C SER A 499 -11.07 31.40 4.16
N SER A 500 -11.58 31.39 5.39
CA SER A 500 -11.55 30.22 6.30
C SER A 500 -12.81 29.33 6.20
N ARG A 501 -13.43 29.29 5.02
CA ARG A 501 -14.64 28.49 4.77
C ARG A 501 -14.28 27.02 4.59
N THR A 502 -14.94 26.15 5.36
CA THR A 502 -14.80 24.70 5.18
C THR A 502 -16.15 24.05 4.91
N MET A 503 -16.15 23.01 4.07
CA MET A 503 -17.34 22.20 3.80
C MET A 503 -17.70 21.35 5.02
N VAL A 504 -19.00 21.29 5.34
CA VAL A 504 -19.53 20.37 6.35
C VAL A 504 -19.80 19.01 5.71
N VAL A 505 -18.94 18.05 6.01
CA VAL A 505 -19.03 16.67 5.52
C VAL A 505 -18.45 15.74 6.58
N ASP A 506 -19.01 14.55 6.69
CA ASP A 506 -18.56 13.51 7.61
C ASP A 506 -17.27 12.83 7.12
N ASP A 507 -16.40 12.45 8.06
CA ASP A 507 -15.13 11.80 7.74
C ASP A 507 -15.31 10.43 7.09
N ALA A 508 -16.29 9.63 7.52
CA ALA A 508 -16.51 8.30 6.97
C ALA A 508 -16.86 8.38 5.47
N ARG A 509 -17.64 9.40 5.07
CA ARG A 509 -17.96 9.64 3.66
C ARG A 509 -16.71 10.04 2.85
N ILE A 510 -15.85 10.90 3.39
CA ILE A 510 -14.57 11.22 2.73
C ILE A 510 -13.69 9.97 2.65
N SER A 511 -13.61 9.19 3.72
CA SER A 511 -12.83 7.94 3.79
C SER A 511 -13.28 6.93 2.75
N LEU A 512 -14.59 6.76 2.57
CA LEU A 512 -15.16 5.87 1.57
C LEU A 512 -14.80 6.31 0.14
N MET A 513 -14.87 7.62 -0.15
CA MET A 513 -14.46 8.19 -1.43
C MET A 513 -12.95 8.07 -1.65
N ALA A 514 -12.15 8.40 -0.63
CA ALA A 514 -10.69 8.32 -0.66
C ALA A 514 -10.21 6.89 -0.90
N ALA A 515 -10.79 5.90 -0.20
CA ALA A 515 -10.48 4.49 -0.39
C ALA A 515 -10.79 4.03 -1.82
N THR A 516 -11.97 4.40 -2.36
CA THR A 516 -12.37 4.08 -3.74
C THR A 516 -11.39 4.69 -4.76
N MET A 517 -11.01 5.96 -4.56
CA MET A 517 -10.02 6.63 -5.41
C MET A 517 -8.63 5.99 -5.28
N SER A 518 -8.20 5.67 -4.06
CA SER A 518 -6.92 5.00 -3.78
C SER A 518 -6.82 3.63 -4.44
N LEU A 519 -7.88 2.83 -4.45
CA LEU A 519 -7.90 1.55 -5.18
C LEU A 519 -7.69 1.77 -6.68
N ARG A 520 -8.32 2.80 -7.26
CA ARG A 520 -8.14 3.12 -8.68
C ARG A 520 -6.74 3.65 -8.99
N ILE A 521 -6.17 4.47 -8.11
CA ILE A 521 -4.80 4.97 -8.23
C ILE A 521 -3.80 3.82 -8.08
N GLN A 522 -3.98 2.95 -7.08
CA GLN A 522 -3.16 1.75 -6.88
C GLN A 522 -3.14 0.89 -8.15
N ALA A 523 -4.30 0.62 -8.74
CA ALA A 523 -4.38 -0.13 -9.99
C ALA A 523 -3.63 0.55 -11.15
N ALA A 524 -3.58 1.88 -11.20
CA ALA A 524 -2.79 2.62 -12.19
C ALA A 524 -1.28 2.58 -11.90
N LEU A 525 -0.87 2.54 -10.62
CA LEU A 525 0.53 2.38 -10.24
C LEU A 525 1.05 0.95 -10.49
N GLU A 526 0.18 -0.06 -10.40
CA GLU A 526 0.54 -1.47 -10.63
C GLU A 526 0.53 -1.86 -12.11
N ASN A 527 -0.54 -1.46 -12.83
CA ASN A 527 -0.78 -1.91 -14.20
C ASN A 527 -0.41 -0.85 -15.24
N GLY A 528 0.03 0.33 -14.80
CA GLY A 528 0.25 1.51 -15.62
C GLY A 528 -1.02 2.34 -15.84
N LEU A 529 -0.80 3.57 -16.31
CA LEU A 529 -1.87 4.50 -16.71
C LEU A 529 -2.70 3.93 -17.88
N PRO A 530 -3.99 4.31 -17.98
CA PRO A 530 -4.84 3.78 -19.03
C PRO A 530 -4.35 4.19 -20.43
N LYS A 531 -4.69 3.38 -21.45
CA LYS A 531 -4.38 3.68 -22.87
C LYS A 531 -5.10 4.94 -23.37
N HIS A 532 -6.29 5.20 -22.87
CA HIS A 532 -7.09 6.39 -23.15
C HIS A 532 -7.50 7.02 -21.84
N SER A 533 -7.58 8.35 -21.80
CA SER A 533 -7.93 9.09 -20.59
C SER A 533 -9.32 8.66 -20.09
N LYS A 534 -9.50 8.65 -18.77
CA LYS A 534 -10.74 8.20 -18.13
C LYS A 534 -11.12 9.10 -16.98
N ALA A 535 -12.41 9.23 -16.73
CA ALA A 535 -12.93 9.76 -15.48
C ALA A 535 -13.70 8.66 -14.74
N LEU A 536 -13.50 8.57 -13.44
CA LEU A 536 -14.30 7.76 -12.52
C LEU A 536 -15.21 8.72 -11.77
N PHE A 537 -16.52 8.57 -11.98
CA PHE A 537 -17.55 9.28 -11.24
C PHE A 537 -18.12 8.36 -10.16
N ILE A 538 -18.16 8.83 -8.92
CA ILE A 538 -18.55 8.06 -7.75
C ILE A 538 -19.75 8.76 -7.11
N GLU A 539 -20.83 8.03 -6.85
CA GLU A 539 -22.02 8.55 -6.18
C GLU A 539 -22.28 7.78 -4.89
N TYR A 540 -22.43 8.52 -3.79
CA TYR A 540 -22.87 8.00 -2.51
C TYR A 540 -24.38 8.14 -2.38
N HIS A 541 -25.02 7.06 -1.93
CA HIS A 541 -26.46 6.98 -1.71
C HIS A 541 -26.76 6.89 -0.21
N ASP A 542 -27.93 7.37 0.21
CA ASP A 542 -28.31 7.43 1.63
C ASP A 542 -28.54 6.04 2.26
N ASN A 543 -28.56 4.97 1.45
CA ASN A 543 -28.53 3.57 1.89
C ASN A 543 -27.10 3.05 2.14
N TYR A 544 -26.11 3.94 2.24
CA TYR A 544 -24.69 3.64 2.46
C TYR A 544 -23.99 2.91 1.30
N SER A 545 -24.63 2.83 0.12
CA SER A 545 -23.99 2.27 -1.09
C SER A 545 -23.20 3.32 -1.87
N LEU A 546 -22.20 2.82 -2.63
CA LEU A 546 -21.52 3.58 -3.66
C LEU A 546 -21.83 3.00 -5.03
N THR A 547 -22.17 3.87 -5.99
CA THR A 547 -22.12 3.52 -7.41
C THR A 547 -20.90 4.18 -8.06
N THR A 548 -20.25 3.45 -8.95
CA THR A 548 -19.10 3.98 -9.71
C THR A 548 -19.34 3.83 -11.20
N HIS A 549 -19.09 4.91 -11.93
CA HIS A 549 -19.29 5.00 -13.37
C HIS A 549 -18.00 5.42 -14.05
N PHE A 550 -17.54 4.63 -15.01
CA PHE A 550 -16.43 5.04 -15.86
C PHE A 550 -16.96 5.85 -17.04
N ILE A 551 -16.38 7.03 -17.22
CA ILE A 551 -16.63 7.91 -18.36
C ILE A 551 -15.40 7.83 -19.26
N SER A 552 -15.60 7.31 -20.47
CA SER A 552 -14.57 7.26 -21.50
C SER A 552 -14.35 8.65 -22.08
N ILE A 553 -13.11 9.11 -22.16
CA ILE A 553 -12.78 10.42 -22.72
C ILE A 553 -12.36 10.22 -24.18
N PRO A 554 -13.06 10.85 -25.15
CA PRO A 554 -12.66 10.81 -26.55
C PRO A 554 -11.31 11.50 -26.73
N GLU A 555 -10.48 10.93 -27.61
CA GLU A 555 -9.22 11.56 -28.00
C GLU A 555 -9.47 12.96 -28.57
N CYS A 556 -8.60 13.92 -28.21
CA CYS A 556 -8.65 15.28 -28.76
C CYS A 556 -7.42 15.50 -29.65
N VAL A 557 -7.67 15.85 -30.90
CA VAL A 557 -6.64 16.10 -31.90
C VAL A 557 -6.29 17.59 -31.87
N PRO A 558 -5.01 17.97 -31.75
CA PRO A 558 -4.61 19.37 -31.91
C PRO A 558 -4.87 19.81 -33.36
N VAL A 559 -5.49 20.98 -33.53
CA VAL A 559 -5.68 21.58 -34.86
C VAL A 559 -4.51 22.51 -35.12
N ASN A 560 -3.70 22.16 -36.13
CA ASN A 560 -2.51 22.93 -36.48
C ASN A 560 -2.90 24.32 -36.98
N SER A 561 -2.27 25.35 -36.43
CA SER A 561 -2.32 26.70 -36.97
C SER A 561 -1.16 26.91 -37.94
N THR A 562 -1.43 27.53 -39.08
CA THR A 562 -0.39 27.97 -40.04
C THR A 562 0.35 29.24 -39.58
N THR A 563 -0.13 29.87 -38.50
CA THR A 563 0.52 31.02 -37.84
C THR A 563 0.98 30.62 -36.45
N GLY A 564 2.19 31.03 -36.03
CA GLY A 564 2.75 30.74 -34.70
C GLY A 564 2.01 31.48 -33.59
N ARG A 565 0.80 31.02 -33.25
CA ARG A 565 -0.05 31.65 -32.22
C ARG A 565 0.17 31.00 -30.86
N ASP A 566 0.06 31.83 -29.83
CA ASP A 566 0.15 31.48 -28.40
C ASP A 566 -0.97 30.56 -27.87
N TRP A 567 -1.97 30.21 -28.68
CA TRP A 567 -3.16 29.44 -28.27
C TRP A 567 -3.25 28.12 -29.01
N GLN A 568 -3.67 27.08 -28.29
CA GLN A 568 -3.93 25.75 -28.85
C GLN A 568 -5.43 25.51 -29.03
N VAL A 569 -5.83 25.02 -30.20
CA VAL A 569 -7.18 24.53 -30.45
C VAL A 569 -7.13 23.01 -30.46
N ARG A 570 -7.97 22.38 -29.63
CA ARG A 570 -8.06 20.93 -29.51
C ARG A 570 -9.47 20.51 -29.89
N LEU A 571 -9.58 19.59 -30.85
CA LEU A 571 -10.84 19.14 -31.41
C LEU A 571 -11.10 17.71 -30.97
N SER A 572 -12.20 17.47 -30.26
CA SER A 572 -12.61 16.11 -29.90
C SER A 572 -12.84 15.27 -31.16
N ARG A 573 -12.35 14.03 -31.20
CA ARG A 573 -12.53 13.11 -32.33
C ARG A 573 -14.01 12.92 -32.69
N ARG A 574 -14.90 12.93 -31.68
CA ARG A 574 -16.35 12.89 -31.90
C ARG A 574 -16.83 14.07 -32.77
N VAL A 575 -16.37 15.29 -32.47
CA VAL A 575 -16.77 16.48 -33.23
C VAL A 575 -16.17 16.44 -34.64
N HIS A 576 -14.92 16.02 -34.76
CA HIS A 576 -14.27 15.82 -36.04
C HIS A 576 -15.07 14.88 -36.96
N GLU A 577 -15.48 13.72 -36.43
CA GLU A 577 -16.31 12.74 -37.14
C GLU A 577 -17.70 13.31 -37.47
N GLU A 578 -18.31 14.06 -36.55
CA GLU A 578 -19.62 14.68 -36.77
C GLU A 578 -19.59 15.74 -37.89
N MET A 579 -18.57 16.60 -37.91
CA MET A 579 -18.39 17.58 -38.99
C MET A 579 -18.10 16.90 -40.34
N LYS A 580 -17.24 15.87 -40.36
CA LYS A 580 -16.99 15.10 -41.59
C LYS A 580 -18.24 14.41 -42.10
N ARG A 581 -19.06 13.83 -41.21
CA ARG A 581 -20.34 13.23 -41.57
C ARG A 581 -21.28 14.26 -42.21
N HIS A 582 -21.45 15.43 -41.59
CA HIS A 582 -22.28 16.50 -42.14
C HIS A 582 -21.80 16.97 -43.52
N MET A 583 -20.49 17.14 -43.71
CA MET A 583 -19.91 17.48 -45.02
C MET A 583 -20.27 16.42 -46.07
N LEU A 584 -20.09 15.13 -45.77
CA LEU A 584 -20.37 14.06 -46.72
C LEU A 584 -21.87 13.96 -47.08
N GLU A 585 -22.75 14.22 -46.11
CA GLU A 585 -24.21 14.23 -46.32
C GLU A 585 -24.69 15.40 -47.21
N ARG A 586 -23.95 16.52 -47.23
CA ARG A 586 -24.31 17.74 -47.99
C ARG A 586 -23.52 17.92 -49.29
N CYS A 587 -22.48 17.11 -49.51
CA CYS A 587 -21.68 17.11 -50.73
C CYS A 587 -22.58 17.04 -51.99
N PRO A 588 -22.40 17.91 -53.01
CA PRO A 588 -21.24 18.79 -53.23
C PRO A 588 -21.35 20.19 -52.63
N ASN A 589 -22.42 20.52 -51.90
CA ASN A 589 -22.59 21.84 -51.32
C ASN A 589 -21.79 22.00 -50.02
N GLU A 590 -21.33 23.21 -49.75
CA GLU A 590 -20.76 23.60 -48.47
C GLU A 590 -21.85 23.63 -47.40
N THR A 591 -21.53 23.08 -46.23
CA THR A 591 -22.36 23.15 -45.03
C THR A 591 -21.50 23.58 -43.84
N GLY A 592 -22.10 23.76 -42.68
CA GLY A 592 -21.37 24.17 -41.48
C GLY A 592 -22.23 24.21 -40.24
N GLY A 593 -21.80 25.03 -39.29
CA GLY A 593 -22.52 25.24 -38.06
C GLY A 593 -21.71 25.97 -37.01
N VAL A 594 -22.21 25.90 -35.78
CA VAL A 594 -21.63 26.54 -34.61
C VAL A 594 -20.80 25.53 -33.82
N LEU A 595 -19.62 25.96 -33.36
CA LEU A 595 -18.77 25.21 -32.45
C LEU A 595 -19.09 25.57 -31.01
N VAL A 596 -19.19 24.56 -30.14
CA VAL A 596 -19.34 24.74 -28.69
C VAL A 596 -18.28 23.94 -27.92
N GLY A 597 -17.90 24.46 -26.75
CA GLY A 597 -16.90 23.82 -25.90
C GLY A 597 -16.39 24.76 -24.83
N SER A 598 -15.14 24.57 -24.43
CA SER A 598 -14.57 25.24 -23.25
C SER A 598 -13.31 26.03 -23.60
N VAL A 599 -13.16 27.19 -22.95
CA VAL A 599 -11.96 28.04 -23.03
C VAL A 599 -11.22 27.99 -21.70
N PHE A 600 -9.95 27.59 -21.72
CA PHE A 600 -9.07 27.58 -20.56
C PHE A 600 -8.03 28.69 -20.71
N LEU A 601 -8.30 29.83 -20.07
CA LEU A 601 -7.51 31.06 -20.27
C LEU A 601 -6.04 30.94 -19.89
N HIS A 602 -5.75 30.35 -18.72
CA HIS A 602 -4.37 30.20 -18.25
C HIS A 602 -3.58 29.23 -19.14
N ALA A 603 -4.18 28.09 -19.46
CA ALA A 603 -3.59 27.08 -20.35
C ALA A 603 -3.59 27.48 -21.84
N ARG A 604 -4.09 28.68 -22.17
CA ARG A 604 -4.27 29.21 -23.53
C ARG A 604 -4.82 28.16 -24.50
N THR A 605 -5.81 27.39 -24.04
CA THR A 605 -6.34 26.23 -24.76
C THR A 605 -7.84 26.40 -24.97
N VAL A 606 -8.30 26.19 -26.21
CA VAL A 606 -9.71 26.05 -26.57
C VAL A 606 -9.97 24.59 -26.92
N VAL A 607 -10.93 23.97 -26.24
CA VAL A 607 -11.32 22.57 -26.51
C VAL A 607 -12.73 22.54 -27.08
N VAL A 608 -12.85 22.12 -28.33
CA VAL A 608 -14.13 21.96 -29.03
C VAL A 608 -14.68 20.56 -28.75
N THR A 609 -15.88 20.50 -28.16
CA THR A 609 -16.50 19.26 -27.68
C THR A 609 -17.88 18.97 -28.26
N GLY A 610 -18.49 19.95 -28.94
CA GLY A 610 -19.73 19.74 -29.69
C GLY A 610 -19.90 20.72 -30.84
N VAL A 611 -20.88 20.43 -31.69
CA VAL A 611 -21.39 21.34 -32.72
C VAL A 611 -22.90 21.53 -32.57
N ILE A 612 -23.39 22.68 -32.99
CA ILE A 612 -24.81 22.91 -33.28
C ILE A 612 -24.90 22.97 -34.82
N PRO A 613 -25.74 22.14 -35.45
CA PRO A 613 -25.87 22.11 -36.91
C PRO A 613 -26.39 23.44 -37.46
N ALA A 614 -26.15 23.69 -38.75
CA ALA A 614 -26.69 24.83 -39.47
C ALA A 614 -28.23 24.94 -39.27
N PRO A 615 -28.75 26.11 -38.85
CA PRO A 615 -30.19 26.38 -38.84
C PRO A 615 -30.84 26.25 -40.22
N LEU A 616 -32.17 26.09 -40.25
CA LEU A 616 -32.93 25.93 -41.50
C LEU A 616 -32.86 27.16 -42.43
N ASP A 617 -32.59 28.35 -41.89
CA ASP A 617 -32.40 29.60 -42.65
C ASP A 617 -30.97 29.76 -43.19
N SER A 618 -30.11 28.75 -43.04
CA SER A 618 -28.76 28.74 -43.62
C SER A 618 -28.80 28.54 -45.13
N VAL A 619 -27.86 29.16 -45.85
CA VAL A 619 -27.68 28.99 -47.30
C VAL A 619 -26.49 28.06 -47.56
N GLU A 620 -26.75 26.92 -48.21
CA GLU A 620 -25.77 25.88 -48.56
C GLU A 620 -25.62 25.77 -50.09
N GLU A 621 -24.58 26.38 -50.65
CA GLU A 621 -24.24 26.36 -52.08
C GLU A 621 -22.87 25.69 -52.32
N ARG A 622 -22.46 25.47 -53.57
CA ARG A 622 -21.21 24.74 -53.90
C ARG A 622 -19.92 25.47 -53.52
N ASP A 623 -19.96 26.79 -53.51
CA ASP A 623 -18.83 27.70 -53.30
C ASP A 623 -19.13 28.76 -52.24
N ARG A 624 -20.21 28.57 -51.47
CA ARG A 624 -20.66 29.51 -50.46
C ARG A 624 -21.53 28.84 -49.40
N PHE A 625 -21.14 29.03 -48.15
CA PHE A 625 -21.99 28.79 -46.98
C PHE A 625 -22.31 30.10 -46.23
N VAL A 626 -23.58 30.32 -45.90
CA VAL A 626 -24.02 31.41 -45.00
C VAL A 626 -24.78 30.81 -43.83
N LEU A 627 -24.22 30.95 -42.63
CA LEU A 627 -24.84 30.48 -41.39
C LEU A 627 -26.10 31.31 -41.07
N GLY A 628 -27.24 30.63 -40.98
CA GLY A 628 -28.50 31.19 -40.48
C GLY A 628 -28.45 31.47 -38.97
N ILE A 629 -29.46 32.18 -38.45
CA ILE A 629 -29.50 32.59 -37.04
C ILE A 629 -30.70 32.05 -36.27
N ASP A 630 -31.65 31.41 -36.97
CA ASP A 630 -32.90 30.97 -36.34
C ASP A 630 -32.64 29.96 -35.21
N GLY A 631 -33.17 30.24 -34.02
CA GLY A 631 -33.02 29.43 -32.81
C GLY A 631 -31.62 29.34 -32.19
N LEU A 632 -30.55 29.87 -32.82
CA LEU A 632 -29.17 29.71 -32.32
C LEU A 632 -28.94 30.37 -30.97
N GLU A 633 -29.40 31.59 -30.78
CA GLU A 633 -29.23 32.32 -29.50
C GLU A 633 -29.83 31.52 -28.34
N LYS A 634 -31.06 31.03 -28.51
CA LYS A 634 -31.75 30.20 -27.51
C LYS A 634 -31.00 28.90 -27.22
N ALA A 635 -30.48 28.24 -28.26
CA ALA A 635 -29.71 27.00 -28.11
C ALA A 635 -28.42 27.24 -27.32
N ILE A 636 -27.67 28.28 -27.66
CA ILE A 636 -26.42 28.66 -26.99
C ILE A 636 -26.69 29.06 -25.54
N SER A 637 -27.67 29.95 -25.29
CA SER A 637 -28.03 30.38 -23.93
C SER A 637 -28.47 29.20 -23.05
N SER A 638 -29.18 28.21 -23.61
CA SER A 638 -29.56 27.02 -22.86
C SER A 638 -28.34 26.17 -22.45
N ILE A 639 -27.33 26.05 -23.31
CA ILE A 639 -26.09 25.32 -23.01
C ILE A 639 -25.29 26.04 -21.92
N GLU A 640 -25.15 27.36 -22.05
CA GLU A 640 -24.41 28.18 -21.09
C GLU A 640 -25.09 28.18 -19.71
N GLN A 641 -26.41 28.32 -19.66
CA GLN A 641 -27.17 28.28 -18.40
C GLN A 641 -27.02 26.93 -17.69
N LYS A 642 -27.10 25.82 -18.43
CA LYS A 642 -26.98 24.46 -17.88
C LYS A 642 -25.59 24.12 -17.34
N THR A 643 -24.56 24.88 -17.72
CA THR A 643 -23.16 24.59 -17.39
C THR A 643 -22.47 25.76 -16.69
N ASN A 644 -23.22 26.77 -16.24
CA ASN A 644 -22.67 28.03 -15.70
C ASN A 644 -21.57 28.63 -16.60
N GLY A 645 -21.78 28.59 -17.92
CA GLY A 645 -20.86 29.08 -18.93
C GLY A 645 -19.58 28.25 -19.14
N LYS A 646 -19.46 27.06 -18.54
CA LYS A 646 -18.30 26.18 -18.78
C LYS A 646 -18.30 25.53 -20.16
N VAL A 647 -19.48 25.38 -20.77
CA VAL A 647 -19.64 25.15 -22.20
C VAL A 647 -20.27 26.40 -22.80
N THR A 648 -19.62 26.97 -23.80
CA THR A 648 -20.04 28.20 -24.47
C THR A 648 -19.87 28.07 -25.98
N TYR A 649 -20.45 29.00 -26.72
CA TYR A 649 -20.09 29.26 -28.11
C TYR A 649 -18.57 29.41 -28.24
N LEU A 650 -17.95 28.94 -29.33
CA LEU A 650 -16.52 29.11 -29.61
C LEU A 650 -16.23 29.79 -30.96
N GLY A 651 -17.22 29.81 -31.84
CA GLY A 651 -17.11 30.27 -33.22
C GLY A 651 -17.81 29.29 -34.16
N THR A 652 -17.37 29.21 -35.41
CA THR A 652 -18.09 28.47 -36.46
C THR A 652 -17.19 27.48 -37.18
N TRP A 653 -17.79 26.52 -37.87
CA TRP A 653 -17.10 25.69 -38.84
C TRP A 653 -17.89 25.65 -40.14
N HIS A 654 -17.19 25.38 -41.24
CA HIS A 654 -17.79 25.08 -42.53
C HIS A 654 -16.96 24.05 -43.28
N SER A 655 -17.51 23.46 -44.33
CA SER A 655 -16.85 22.45 -45.14
C SER A 655 -16.39 23.00 -46.49
N HIS A 656 -15.26 22.52 -46.99
CA HIS A 656 -14.86 22.61 -48.40
C HIS A 656 -14.89 21.19 -49.01
N PRO A 657 -16.04 20.70 -49.50
CA PRO A 657 -16.16 19.32 -50.00
C PRO A 657 -15.23 19.04 -51.19
N LEU A 658 -14.96 20.05 -52.02
CA LEU A 658 -14.06 19.93 -53.18
C LEU A 658 -12.58 20.22 -52.85
N GLY A 659 -12.26 20.46 -51.56
CA GLY A 659 -10.92 20.83 -51.10
C GLY A 659 -10.59 22.31 -51.30
N GLY A 660 -9.34 22.69 -50.97
CA GLY A 660 -8.85 24.07 -51.02
C GLY A 660 -8.73 24.72 -49.65
N GLY A 661 -7.84 25.71 -49.54
CA GLY A 661 -7.57 26.46 -48.30
C GLY A 661 -8.56 27.59 -48.05
N ALA A 662 -8.35 28.34 -46.95
CA ALA A 662 -9.21 29.46 -46.56
C ALA A 662 -9.26 30.58 -47.62
N SER A 663 -10.47 30.91 -48.06
CA SER A 663 -10.78 31.97 -49.02
C SER A 663 -10.71 33.37 -48.39
N LEU A 664 -10.85 34.41 -49.23
CA LEU A 664 -10.97 35.79 -48.74
C LEU A 664 -12.28 36.03 -47.95
N ILE A 665 -13.34 35.30 -48.30
CA ILE A 665 -14.63 35.38 -47.60
C ILE A 665 -14.50 34.78 -46.20
N ASP A 666 -13.75 33.69 -46.06
CA ASP A 666 -13.56 33.01 -44.76
C ASP A 666 -12.76 33.91 -43.82
N LYS A 667 -11.70 34.54 -44.33
CA LYS A 667 -10.90 35.51 -43.57
C LYS A 667 -11.74 36.72 -43.15
N ALA A 668 -12.60 37.24 -44.03
CA ALA A 668 -13.51 38.34 -43.69
C ALA A 668 -14.54 37.92 -42.64
N THR A 669 -15.06 36.69 -42.72
CA THR A 669 -15.99 36.12 -41.74
C THR A 669 -15.33 35.94 -40.39
N TYR A 670 -14.11 35.40 -40.35
CA TYR A 670 -13.33 35.30 -39.13
C TYR A 670 -13.11 36.66 -38.45
N GLN A 671 -12.79 37.72 -39.22
CA GLN A 671 -12.68 39.08 -38.67
C GLN A 671 -13.99 39.57 -38.05
N LYS A 672 -15.15 39.25 -38.64
CA LYS A 672 -16.46 39.57 -38.05
C LYS A 672 -16.69 38.79 -36.75
N LEU A 673 -16.37 37.49 -36.73
CA LEU A 673 -16.55 36.63 -35.55
C LEU A 673 -15.75 37.12 -34.33
N LEU A 674 -14.55 37.67 -34.55
CA LEU A 674 -13.76 38.29 -33.48
C LEU A 674 -14.51 39.44 -32.79
N HIS A 675 -15.29 40.22 -33.54
CA HIS A 675 -16.09 41.31 -32.98
C HIS A 675 -17.31 40.77 -32.24
N VAL A 676 -18.00 39.77 -32.81
CA VAL A 676 -19.16 39.10 -32.19
C VAL A 676 -18.79 38.49 -30.83
N ARG A 677 -17.63 37.84 -30.74
CA ARG A 677 -17.11 37.28 -29.49
C ARG A 677 -16.36 38.28 -28.60
N ARG A 678 -16.49 39.59 -28.84
CA ARG A 678 -15.83 40.65 -28.06
C ARG A 678 -14.33 40.44 -27.88
N ARG A 679 -13.66 39.91 -28.91
CA ARG A 679 -12.23 39.55 -28.94
C ARG A 679 -11.80 38.46 -27.96
N GLU A 680 -12.73 37.64 -27.48
CA GLU A 680 -12.39 36.37 -26.82
C GLU A 680 -11.75 35.39 -27.82
N PRO A 681 -11.03 34.35 -27.32
CA PRO A 681 -10.55 33.25 -28.16
C PRO A 681 -11.68 32.73 -29.06
N THR A 682 -11.46 32.83 -30.37
CA THR A 682 -12.46 32.56 -31.42
C THR A 682 -11.90 31.55 -32.38
N VAL A 683 -12.67 30.50 -32.66
CA VAL A 683 -12.28 29.39 -33.53
C VAL A 683 -13.11 29.42 -34.81
N CYS A 684 -12.46 29.41 -35.96
CA CYS A 684 -13.10 29.21 -37.25
C CYS A 684 -12.42 28.03 -37.96
N LEU A 685 -13.16 26.93 -38.15
CA LEU A 685 -12.63 25.69 -38.75
C LEU A 685 -13.15 25.49 -40.17
N ILE A 686 -12.28 24.93 -41.01
CA ILE A 686 -12.64 24.37 -42.31
C ILE A 686 -12.43 22.86 -42.27
N VAL A 687 -13.42 22.12 -42.75
CA VAL A 687 -13.37 20.66 -42.87
C VAL A 687 -13.33 20.27 -44.34
N SER A 688 -12.33 19.51 -44.75
CA SER A 688 -12.22 18.90 -46.08
C SER A 688 -12.16 17.37 -45.96
N HIS A 689 -12.09 16.67 -47.10
CA HIS A 689 -11.94 15.21 -47.12
C HIS A 689 -10.72 14.75 -46.31
N ASP A 690 -9.59 15.43 -46.52
CA ASP A 690 -8.30 15.01 -46.01
C ASP A 690 -7.97 15.60 -44.63
N GLU A 691 -8.46 16.81 -44.32
CA GLU A 691 -8.00 17.55 -43.14
C GLU A 691 -9.04 18.48 -42.50
N VAL A 692 -8.73 18.93 -41.28
CA VAL A 692 -9.43 20.02 -40.60
C VAL A 692 -8.39 21.06 -40.18
N PHE A 693 -8.60 22.31 -40.60
CA PHE A 693 -7.65 23.39 -40.38
C PHE A 693 -8.34 24.71 -39.98
N LEU A 694 -7.55 25.64 -39.45
CA LEU A 694 -8.01 26.96 -39.01
C LEU A 694 -7.97 27.99 -40.16
N VAL A 695 -8.89 28.95 -40.14
CA VAL A 695 -8.93 30.12 -41.05
C VAL A 695 -7.86 31.18 -40.72
#